data_AF-A0AB34JRF4-F1
#
_entry.id   AF-A0AB34JRF4-F1
#
_cell.length_a   1.000
_cell.length_b   1.000
_cell.length_c   1.000
_cell.angle_alpha   90.00
_cell.angle_beta   90.00
_cell.angle_gamma   90.00
#
_symmetry.space_group_name_H-M   'P 1'
#
loop_
_entity.id
_entity.type
_entity.pdbx_description
1 polymer ?
#
loop_
_entity_poly.entity_id
_entity_poly.type
_entity_poly.pdbx_seq_one_letter_code
_entity_poly.pdbx_strand_id
1 'polypeptide(L)'
;MDELAAVLRVGGRAKSLVRWRLGPEAGWEDSCPTGAACHKQRFVLDWRVMAYAGWVEARVCGGRMGWEVVRVWSSSWGACLAVRGEAVLVGCAGGFGLSSEIAALASHHLPPDVFSIGSNKSFHLPRHFVGLLPSPRPPPLPSRPRAFARLTPSPHHFHAYSPPHHLRRPLVHSLLASLHPPLSRFMWQRRSSGALFGRALARQVVQMGRREMTSDVRKSINVTSVGPRTLYDKIWDDHLVDSTDDGTGLIYIDRHLVHEVTSPQAFEGLSVAGRPVRRPDCTLVTVDHNVPTFSRKAFESIESFIQDDQSRAQVLAVEENVQKFQLPYFGMADKRQGIVHIIGPEQGFTVPGCTCVCGDSHTATHGAFGALAFGIGTSEVEHVLATSTLPQKKALNMLVQVDGELGIGVTSKDIVLHICGVIGTAGGTGATIEFAGSAIRSLSMEARMSISNMAIEAGARAGLIAPDEVTFAYLKGRPMVPKPDSVEWAAALSYWRSLRTDEGAHFDKEVHIDAADIAPTVTWGTSPEHTAPITGVVPRPADEADPARRAAYERALKYMGLEAHVGKRVDAIAIDKVFIGSCTNSRIEDIRAVAAVAKGRKVAARVKQALVVPGSGLVKEEAEEEGLHTILIEAGFEWREPGCSMCLAMNPDKLGAQERCASTSNRNFEGRQGAGGRTHLCSPAMAAAAAVTGRLCDVRELTLSAIPAPASSPLQLEQNAAASDSAGAVIRDLDVTDGAAAGMMAFTNLKGVAAPLDISNVDTDMIIPKEYLKTIKKTGLGFAAFAELRYLNPVEVAKAGKADGVAKEVADFVLNRPEYRDRAGRDGVGTKILIAGDNFGCGSSREHAPWSISDMGIRCIISSSFADIFHSNCMKNGMLPVTLPRDEVVELLKDATALKEVEVDLPSQTVIRECGTKYSFDIDPFRKNCLLNGLDDIGITMQKMDSIRAFETARSKLYPWLDGATTRVPRLFPVKHIKSDTSSHKLTTPSPEEWREEVRARREGARRQQVGG
;
A
#
# COMPACT_ATOMS: atom_id res chain seq x y z
N MET A 1 -41.92 -8.95 22.08
CA MET A 1 -42.67 -7.82 21.47
C MET A 1 -42.92 -8.20 20.04
N ASP A 2 -44.15 -8.63 19.79
CA ASP A 2 -44.45 -9.65 18.80
C ASP A 2 -45.37 -9.11 17.69
N GLU A 3 -45.79 -10.02 16.82
CA GLU A 3 -46.67 -9.87 15.65
C GLU A 3 -47.66 -8.68 15.60
N LEU A 4 -47.77 -8.01 14.45
CA LEU A 4 -48.98 -7.49 13.78
C LEU A 4 -48.55 -6.56 12.62
N ALA A 5 -49.07 -6.61 11.38
CA ALA A 5 -49.81 -7.65 10.64
C ALA A 5 -49.63 -7.42 9.12
N ALA A 6 -50.14 -8.32 8.27
CA ALA A 6 -49.96 -8.31 6.81
C ALA A 6 -51.25 -7.96 6.03
N VAL A 7 -51.33 -8.39 4.74
CA VAL A 7 -52.54 -8.71 3.93
C VAL A 7 -53.05 -7.65 2.90
N LEU A 8 -52.84 -7.96 1.60
CA LEU A 8 -53.65 -7.58 0.38
C LEU A 8 -53.62 -6.11 -0.14
N ARG A 9 -53.84 -5.77 -1.43
CA ARG A 9 -53.67 -6.47 -2.76
C ARG A 9 -53.77 -5.46 -3.93
N VAL A 10 -53.23 -5.81 -5.11
CA VAL A 10 -53.61 -5.37 -6.48
C VAL A 10 -53.67 -3.86 -6.82
N GLY A 11 -52.99 -3.47 -7.92
CA GLY A 11 -53.62 -2.58 -8.92
C GLY A 11 -52.74 -1.57 -9.65
N GLY A 12 -53.08 -1.32 -10.92
CA GLY A 12 -52.85 -0.03 -11.59
C GLY A 12 -51.58 0.12 -12.44
N ARG A 13 -51.75 0.29 -13.75
CA ARG A 13 -50.67 0.64 -14.70
C ARG A 13 -50.60 2.16 -14.91
N ALA A 14 -49.39 2.61 -15.29
CA ALA A 14 -49.11 3.57 -16.36
C ALA A 14 -49.16 5.10 -16.15
N LYS A 15 -48.15 5.74 -16.79
CA LYS A 15 -48.20 7.00 -17.57
C LYS A 15 -48.31 8.37 -16.85
N SER A 16 -47.11 8.94 -16.62
CA SER A 16 -46.54 10.07 -17.40
C SER A 16 -46.95 11.54 -17.17
N LEU A 17 -45.88 12.37 -17.14
CA LEU A 17 -45.68 13.66 -17.84
C LEU A 17 -45.95 15.00 -17.12
N VAL A 18 -45.00 15.93 -17.37
CA VAL A 18 -45.06 17.42 -17.37
C VAL A 18 -44.83 18.22 -16.06
N ARG A 19 -43.68 18.89 -16.06
CA ARG A 19 -43.33 20.28 -15.62
C ARG A 19 -44.25 21.05 -14.66
N TRP A 20 -43.61 21.83 -13.78
CA TRP A 20 -43.69 23.31 -13.85
C TRP A 20 -42.31 23.94 -13.60
N ARG A 21 -42.07 25.16 -14.10
CA ARG A 21 -40.84 25.96 -13.93
C ARG A 21 -41.17 27.44 -14.12
N LEU A 22 -40.83 28.29 -13.15
CA LEU A 22 -40.94 29.76 -13.23
C LEU A 22 -39.74 30.42 -12.52
N GLY A 23 -39.29 31.55 -13.06
CA GLY A 23 -38.42 32.54 -12.38
C GLY A 23 -39.27 33.74 -11.93
N PRO A 24 -38.88 35.02 -12.16
CA PRO A 24 -37.80 35.53 -13.05
C PRO A 24 -36.45 35.71 -12.26
N GLU A 25 -35.57 36.73 -12.26
CA GLU A 25 -35.52 38.13 -12.78
C GLU A 25 -34.16 38.53 -13.41
N ALA A 26 -33.37 39.42 -12.77
CA ALA A 26 -32.46 40.38 -13.42
C ALA A 26 -31.22 40.73 -12.55
N GLY A 27 -30.12 41.31 -13.08
CA GLY A 27 -29.79 41.68 -14.47
C GLY A 27 -28.49 42.50 -14.59
N TRP A 28 -28.31 43.21 -15.71
CA TRP A 28 -27.20 44.10 -16.13
C TRP A 28 -26.02 43.50 -16.95
N GLU A 29 -25.35 44.39 -17.69
CA GLU A 29 -24.62 44.19 -18.97
C GLU A 29 -23.07 44.28 -18.76
N ASP A 30 -22.14 44.10 -19.71
CA ASP A 30 -22.07 44.72 -21.05
C ASP A 30 -20.95 44.17 -21.98
N SER A 31 -21.14 44.35 -23.28
CA SER A 31 -20.16 44.43 -24.40
C SER A 31 -19.30 43.22 -24.84
N CYS A 32 -19.21 43.08 -26.17
CA CYS A 32 -18.27 42.26 -26.95
C CYS A 32 -17.75 43.15 -28.11
N PRO A 33 -16.55 42.93 -28.68
CA PRO A 33 -16.55 42.31 -30.01
C PRO A 33 -15.29 41.48 -30.42
N THR A 34 -15.56 40.35 -31.06
CA THR A 34 -14.89 39.73 -32.24
C THR A 34 -13.44 40.08 -32.64
N GLY A 35 -12.67 39.03 -32.98
CA GLY A 35 -11.49 39.09 -33.86
C GLY A 35 -11.18 37.70 -34.45
N ALA A 36 -10.77 37.60 -35.73
CA ALA A 36 -10.78 36.34 -36.48
C ALA A 36 -9.55 36.06 -37.36
N ALA A 37 -9.49 34.82 -37.86
CA ALA A 37 -8.71 34.31 -38.99
C ALA A 37 -7.18 34.11 -38.85
N CYS A 38 -6.80 32.83 -38.80
CA CYS A 38 -5.93 32.14 -39.77
C CYS A 38 -4.63 32.82 -40.26
N HIS A 39 -3.49 32.14 -40.05
CA HIS A 39 -2.70 31.68 -41.22
C HIS A 39 -1.83 30.45 -40.91
N LYS A 40 -1.75 29.53 -41.87
CA LYS A 40 -0.66 28.54 -41.97
C LYS A 40 0.46 29.16 -42.82
N GLN A 41 1.72 28.89 -42.46
CA GLN A 41 2.62 28.05 -43.26
C GLN A 41 3.96 27.81 -42.56
N ARG A 42 4.61 26.68 -42.88
CA ARG A 42 6.01 26.40 -42.53
C ARG A 42 6.92 27.00 -43.60
N PHE A 43 8.14 27.39 -43.20
CA PHE A 43 9.33 27.11 -44.01
C PHE A 43 10.17 26.02 -43.34
N VAL A 44 11.02 25.37 -44.14
CA VAL A 44 11.53 24.01 -43.96
C VAL A 44 12.87 23.90 -44.70
N LEU A 45 13.73 22.93 -44.30
CA LEU A 45 15.04 22.62 -44.89
C LEU A 45 16.14 23.70 -44.62
N ASP A 46 17.46 23.43 -44.73
CA ASP A 46 18.14 22.39 -45.52
C ASP A 46 19.50 21.86 -44.95
N TRP A 47 20.30 21.19 -45.79
CA TRP A 47 21.16 20.03 -45.45
C TRP A 47 22.52 20.34 -44.76
N ARG A 48 23.03 19.43 -43.89
CA ARG A 48 24.33 18.67 -44.06
C ARG A 48 24.70 17.68 -42.91
N VAL A 49 25.52 16.62 -43.15
CA VAL A 49 26.09 15.66 -42.12
C VAL A 49 27.66 15.54 -42.14
N MET A 50 28.53 14.50 -42.34
CA MET A 50 28.55 13.00 -42.39
C MET A 50 29.56 12.38 -41.36
N ALA A 51 30.46 11.37 -41.55
CA ALA A 51 31.20 10.83 -42.72
C ALA A 51 31.75 9.36 -42.62
N TYR A 52 32.39 8.93 -43.73
CA TYR A 52 33.19 7.73 -44.08
C TYR A 52 34.30 7.32 -43.07
N ALA A 53 34.97 6.14 -43.14
CA ALA A 53 34.72 4.81 -43.77
C ALA A 53 35.90 3.83 -43.48
N GLY A 54 35.68 2.51 -43.71
CA GLY A 54 36.70 1.57 -44.23
C GLY A 54 37.80 1.04 -43.29
N TRP A 55 38.45 -0.09 -43.58
CA TRP A 55 38.18 -1.20 -44.53
C TRP A 55 38.79 -2.51 -43.95
N VAL A 56 38.48 -3.67 -44.52
CA VAL A 56 39.01 -4.99 -44.09
C VAL A 56 39.92 -5.57 -45.18
N GLU A 57 41.03 -6.21 -44.81
CA GLU A 57 41.64 -7.25 -45.63
C GLU A 57 42.37 -8.32 -44.80
N ALA A 58 42.65 -9.50 -45.40
CA ALA A 58 43.05 -10.71 -44.67
C ALA A 58 43.88 -11.70 -45.51
N ARG A 59 44.65 -12.58 -44.84
CA ARG A 59 45.10 -13.90 -45.33
C ARG A 59 45.16 -14.87 -44.12
N VAL A 60 44.63 -16.10 -44.10
CA VAL A 60 44.38 -17.18 -45.09
C VAL A 60 45.57 -18.13 -45.25
N CYS A 61 45.46 -19.28 -44.58
CA CYS A 61 46.02 -20.60 -44.90
C CYS A 61 45.16 -21.64 -44.14
N GLY A 62 44.47 -22.61 -44.74
CA GLY A 62 44.14 -22.86 -46.15
C GLY A 62 43.26 -24.12 -46.28
N GLY A 63 42.43 -24.22 -47.32
CA GLY A 63 41.59 -25.42 -47.58
C GLY A 63 40.07 -25.21 -47.41
N ARG A 64 39.30 -25.58 -48.45
CA ARG A 64 37.83 -25.63 -48.52
C ARG A 64 37.38 -27.05 -48.09
N MET A 65 36.19 -27.36 -47.56
CA MET A 65 34.98 -26.65 -47.03
C MET A 65 34.16 -27.71 -46.23
N GLY A 66 33.07 -27.44 -45.50
CA GLY A 66 32.36 -26.19 -45.18
C GLY A 66 30.87 -26.45 -44.82
N TRP A 67 30.21 -25.49 -44.14
CA TRP A 67 28.79 -25.44 -43.77
C TRP A 67 28.18 -26.54 -42.89
N GLU A 68 28.15 -26.29 -41.57
CA GLU A 68 26.88 -26.11 -40.83
C GLU A 68 27.13 -25.17 -39.63
N VAL A 69 26.09 -24.61 -38.99
CA VAL A 69 26.25 -23.56 -37.95
C VAL A 69 25.49 -23.89 -36.66
N VAL A 70 26.25 -23.98 -35.55
CA VAL A 70 25.78 -24.04 -34.16
C VAL A 70 26.39 -22.86 -33.39
N ARG A 71 25.70 -22.31 -32.38
CA ARG A 71 26.12 -21.02 -31.76
C ARG A 71 25.72 -20.87 -30.28
N VAL A 72 26.70 -20.68 -29.39
CA VAL A 72 26.51 -20.28 -27.97
C VAL A 72 27.70 -19.40 -27.50
N TRP A 73 27.43 -18.10 -27.23
CA TRP A 73 28.13 -17.18 -26.28
C TRP A 73 29.66 -16.91 -26.48
N SER A 74 30.31 -15.88 -25.88
CA SER A 74 29.93 -14.83 -24.90
C SER A 74 30.62 -13.44 -25.12
N SER A 75 30.11 -12.42 -24.41
CA SER A 75 30.82 -11.35 -23.66
C SER A 75 31.72 -10.24 -24.30
N SER A 76 31.34 -8.99 -23.94
CA SER A 76 32.16 -7.89 -23.32
C SER A 76 32.99 -6.84 -24.10
N TRP A 77 32.59 -5.56 -23.88
CA TRP A 77 33.38 -4.31 -23.69
C TRP A 77 34.12 -3.62 -24.87
N GLY A 78 34.15 -2.28 -24.85
CA GLY A 78 34.91 -1.39 -25.75
C GLY A 78 34.46 0.08 -25.65
N ALA A 79 35.37 1.07 -25.81
CA ALA A 79 35.10 2.50 -25.54
C ALA A 79 35.60 3.49 -26.63
N CYS A 80 35.27 4.77 -26.46
CA CYS A 80 35.33 5.85 -27.47
C CYS A 80 36.71 6.20 -28.05
N LEU A 81 36.71 6.61 -29.33
CA LEU A 81 37.40 7.84 -29.78
C LEU A 81 36.65 8.44 -31.02
N ALA A 82 37.02 9.63 -31.49
CA ALA A 82 36.27 10.38 -32.52
C ALA A 82 37.17 11.27 -33.40
N VAL A 83 36.66 11.75 -34.57
CA VAL A 83 36.76 13.15 -35.11
C VAL A 83 36.38 13.24 -36.62
N ARG A 84 35.38 14.08 -36.95
CA ARG A 84 35.05 14.80 -38.24
C ARG A 84 34.94 14.03 -39.58
N GLY A 85 34.05 14.40 -40.53
CA GLY A 85 32.97 15.40 -40.52
C GLY A 85 32.42 15.78 -41.92
N GLU A 86 31.39 16.65 -41.94
CA GLU A 86 30.85 17.45 -43.08
C GLU A 86 30.09 16.78 -44.28
N ALA A 87 28.90 17.32 -44.57
CA ALA A 87 28.04 17.25 -45.77
C ALA A 87 27.63 15.90 -46.41
N VAL A 88 26.36 15.41 -46.39
CA VAL A 88 25.10 16.13 -46.77
C VAL A 88 23.78 15.30 -46.46
N LEU A 89 22.55 15.89 -46.44
CA LEU A 89 21.13 15.29 -46.34
C LEU A 89 19.94 15.00 -47.58
N VAL A 90 19.23 14.21 -46.60
CA VAL A 90 17.89 13.55 -46.30
C VAL A 90 16.67 14.52 -46.08
N GLY A 91 15.48 14.20 -46.64
CA GLY A 91 14.25 15.05 -46.61
C GLY A 91 12.98 14.34 -47.14
N CYS A 92 11.85 14.47 -46.44
CA CYS A 92 10.65 13.63 -46.65
C CYS A 92 9.44 14.36 -47.26
N ALA A 93 8.94 13.86 -48.39
CA ALA A 93 7.52 13.85 -48.80
C ALA A 93 7.33 12.64 -49.74
N GLY A 94 6.23 11.90 -49.75
CA GLY A 94 4.90 12.20 -49.19
C GLY A 94 3.91 12.37 -50.34
N GLY A 95 3.42 11.25 -50.89
CA GLY A 95 2.66 11.21 -52.14
C GLY A 95 1.55 10.16 -52.12
N PHE A 96 0.33 10.65 -52.26
CA PHE A 96 -0.95 9.96 -52.29
C PHE A 96 -1.00 8.70 -53.17
N GLY A 97 -1.79 7.71 -52.75
CA GLY A 97 -2.26 6.64 -53.63
C GLY A 97 -3.38 7.14 -54.57
N LEU A 98 -3.56 6.43 -55.69
CA LEU A 98 -4.67 6.62 -56.63
C LEU A 98 -5.13 5.26 -57.18
N SER A 99 -6.42 5.15 -57.52
CA SER A 99 -7.10 3.89 -57.84
C SER A 99 -7.40 3.73 -59.33
N SER A 100 -7.04 2.58 -59.90
CA SER A 100 -7.61 1.98 -61.13
C SER A 100 -7.22 0.49 -61.11
N GLU A 101 -8.13 -0.48 -61.01
CA GLU A 101 -9.10 -0.96 -62.02
C GLU A 101 -8.50 -1.82 -63.16
N ILE A 102 -8.77 -3.12 -63.03
CA ILE A 102 -9.26 -4.06 -64.07
C ILE A 102 -8.49 -4.16 -65.40
N ALA A 103 -7.84 -5.30 -65.59
CA ALA A 103 -7.75 -6.01 -66.87
C ALA A 103 -7.83 -7.54 -66.61
N ALA A 104 -8.36 -8.32 -67.55
CA ALA A 104 -8.62 -9.76 -67.39
C ALA A 104 -8.50 -10.53 -68.72
N LEU A 105 -8.62 -11.87 -68.65
CA LEU A 105 -8.54 -12.86 -69.75
C LEU A 105 -7.08 -13.12 -70.26
N ALA A 106 -6.70 -14.30 -70.78
CA ALA A 106 -7.48 -15.50 -71.11
C ALA A 106 -6.74 -16.83 -70.78
N SER A 107 -7.42 -17.70 -70.01
CA SER A 107 -7.67 -19.15 -70.19
C SER A 107 -6.85 -20.04 -71.15
N HIS A 108 -6.58 -21.31 -70.75
CA HIS A 108 -7.26 -22.50 -71.33
C HIS A 108 -6.97 -23.86 -70.62
N HIS A 109 -8.03 -24.68 -70.52
CA HIS A 109 -8.10 -26.17 -70.44
C HIS A 109 -7.79 -26.99 -69.14
N LEU A 110 -8.23 -28.25 -69.22
CA LEU A 110 -8.83 -29.21 -68.25
C LEU A 110 -8.74 -30.63 -68.90
N PRO A 111 -9.24 -31.78 -68.35
CA PRO A 111 -9.48 -32.25 -66.96
C PRO A 111 -8.91 -33.71 -66.72
N PRO A 112 -9.64 -34.76 -66.24
CA PRO A 112 -9.94 -35.17 -64.84
C PRO A 112 -9.54 -36.63 -64.43
N ASP A 113 -10.12 -37.13 -63.32
CA ASP A 113 -10.62 -38.50 -63.03
C ASP A 113 -9.91 -39.37 -61.96
N VAL A 114 -10.56 -40.25 -61.15
CA VAL A 114 -11.87 -40.29 -60.41
C VAL A 114 -11.71 -41.31 -59.24
N PHE A 115 -12.25 -41.07 -58.03
CA PHE A 115 -13.18 -41.96 -57.26
C PHE A 115 -13.44 -41.50 -55.81
N SER A 116 -14.48 -42.07 -55.17
CA SER A 116 -15.09 -41.63 -53.90
C SER A 116 -15.88 -42.75 -53.20
N ILE A 117 -16.45 -42.45 -52.02
CA ILE A 117 -17.50 -43.16 -51.23
C ILE A 117 -17.02 -44.23 -50.20
N GLY A 118 -17.59 -44.14 -48.98
CA GLY A 118 -17.64 -45.21 -47.95
C GLY A 118 -16.93 -44.85 -46.63
N SER A 119 -17.50 -44.28 -45.55
CA SER A 119 -18.79 -44.38 -44.83
C SER A 119 -18.71 -45.22 -43.53
N ASN A 120 -19.40 -44.75 -42.47
CA ASN A 120 -19.28 -45.23 -41.08
C ASN A 120 -19.83 -46.66 -40.84
N LYS A 121 -19.24 -47.40 -39.88
CA LYS A 121 -19.90 -47.84 -38.62
C LYS A 121 -18.97 -48.58 -37.63
N SER A 122 -19.42 -48.65 -36.38
CA SER A 122 -18.76 -49.30 -35.23
C SER A 122 -19.34 -50.70 -34.92
N PHE A 123 -18.60 -51.58 -34.22
CA PHE A 123 -19.04 -52.31 -33.00
C PHE A 123 -18.02 -53.35 -32.44
N HIS A 124 -18.14 -53.61 -31.12
CA HIS A 124 -17.82 -54.82 -30.33
C HIS A 124 -16.41 -55.48 -30.26
N LEU A 125 -15.89 -55.48 -29.02
CA LEU A 125 -15.15 -56.57 -28.32
C LEU A 125 -15.99 -57.88 -28.24
N PRO A 126 -15.42 -59.11 -28.17
CA PRO A 126 -14.84 -59.59 -26.88
C PRO A 126 -13.77 -60.73 -26.85
N ARG A 127 -13.06 -60.79 -25.69
CA ARG A 127 -12.62 -61.96 -24.88
C ARG A 127 -11.40 -62.87 -25.22
N HIS A 128 -10.49 -62.92 -24.22
CA HIS A 128 -9.73 -64.05 -23.63
C HIS A 128 -8.62 -64.80 -24.37
N PHE A 129 -7.44 -64.88 -23.72
CA PHE A 129 -6.78 -66.16 -23.36
C PHE A 129 -5.92 -65.99 -22.07
N VAL A 130 -5.46 -67.10 -21.47
CA VAL A 130 -4.78 -67.21 -20.15
C VAL A 130 -3.80 -68.41 -20.21
N GLY A 131 -2.65 -68.51 -19.50
CA GLY A 131 -1.99 -67.63 -18.52
C GLY A 131 -1.51 -68.42 -17.27
N LEU A 132 -0.22 -68.35 -16.87
CA LEU A 132 0.37 -69.21 -15.82
C LEU A 132 1.44 -68.53 -14.93
N LEU A 133 1.66 -69.11 -13.73
CA LEU A 133 2.68 -68.81 -12.71
C LEU A 133 3.27 -70.13 -12.16
N PRO A 134 4.50 -70.13 -11.58
CA PRO A 134 4.63 -70.28 -10.11
C PRO A 134 5.82 -69.53 -9.45
N SER A 135 5.98 -69.69 -8.13
CA SER A 135 7.02 -69.09 -7.22
C SER A 135 8.07 -70.16 -6.77
N PRO A 136 9.12 -69.95 -5.91
CA PRO A 136 9.17 -69.16 -4.65
C PRO A 136 10.50 -68.40 -4.31
N ARG A 137 10.71 -68.03 -3.03
CA ARG A 137 11.78 -67.19 -2.38
C ARG A 137 12.89 -68.06 -1.67
N PRO A 138 13.86 -67.63 -0.78
CA PRO A 138 14.10 -66.34 -0.06
C PRO A 138 15.60 -65.83 0.07
N PRO A 139 16.19 -65.31 1.20
CA PRO A 139 16.73 -63.93 1.30
C PRO A 139 18.23 -63.79 1.73
N PRO A 140 18.79 -62.58 2.00
CA PRO A 140 18.90 -62.09 3.41
C PRO A 140 18.99 -60.54 3.69
N LEU A 141 18.37 -60.14 4.82
CA LEU A 141 18.68 -59.16 5.92
C LEU A 141 19.58 -57.87 5.76
N PRO A 142 19.51 -56.88 6.73
CA PRO A 142 19.72 -55.44 6.45
C PRO A 142 20.79 -54.68 7.31
N SER A 143 20.90 -53.36 7.12
CA SER A 143 21.66 -52.40 7.95
C SER A 143 20.76 -51.39 8.73
N ARG A 144 21.29 -50.79 9.81
CA ARG A 144 20.53 -50.04 10.85
C ARG A 144 20.28 -48.54 10.57
N PRO A 145 19.23 -47.94 11.16
CA PRO A 145 19.01 -46.48 11.19
C PRO A 145 19.85 -45.77 12.26
N ARG A 146 19.99 -44.44 12.14
CA ARG A 146 20.37 -43.54 13.24
C ARG A 146 19.12 -42.83 13.77
N ALA A 147 19.00 -42.73 15.09
CA ALA A 147 17.93 -41.98 15.74
C ALA A 147 18.38 -40.56 16.10
N PHE A 148 17.43 -39.61 16.07
CA PHE A 148 17.49 -38.38 16.85
C PHE A 148 16.16 -38.23 17.59
N ALA A 149 16.22 -37.99 18.90
CA ALA A 149 15.05 -37.92 19.76
C ALA A 149 14.48 -36.49 19.80
N ARG A 150 13.15 -36.37 19.96
CA ARG A 150 12.50 -35.12 20.34
C ARG A 150 12.80 -34.82 21.81
N LEU A 151 12.99 -33.55 22.15
CA LEU A 151 12.81 -33.04 23.51
C LEU A 151 11.96 -31.76 23.48
N THR A 152 11.14 -31.61 24.52
CA THR A 152 10.15 -30.54 24.71
C THR A 152 10.65 -29.49 25.72
N PRO A 153 10.36 -28.19 25.55
CA PRO A 153 10.74 -27.16 26.51
C PRO A 153 9.64 -26.86 27.55
N SER A 154 9.96 -27.00 28.83
CA SER A 154 9.23 -26.43 29.98
C SER A 154 10.10 -26.54 31.25
N PRO A 155 9.81 -25.77 32.33
CA PRO A 155 10.69 -24.64 32.70
C PRO A 155 11.48 -24.87 34.01
N HIS A 156 12.29 -23.89 34.45
CA HIS A 156 12.31 -23.32 35.83
C HIS A 156 13.48 -22.35 36.11
N HIS A 157 13.25 -21.49 37.11
CA HIS A 157 13.94 -20.28 37.59
C HIS A 157 15.36 -20.38 38.23
N PHE A 158 15.91 -19.17 38.49
CA PHE A 158 16.94 -18.79 39.49
C PHE A 158 18.41 -19.17 39.21
N HIS A 159 19.44 -18.44 39.65
CA HIS A 159 19.53 -17.19 40.44
C HIS A 159 20.73 -16.30 39.98
N ALA A 160 21.02 -15.19 40.67
CA ALA A 160 22.00 -14.16 40.25
C ALA A 160 23.40 -14.32 40.85
N TYR A 161 24.43 -13.67 40.28
CA TYR A 161 25.67 -13.27 40.97
C TYR A 161 26.47 -12.14 40.28
N SER A 162 27.17 -11.32 41.08
CA SER A 162 28.16 -10.26 40.73
C SER A 162 28.87 -9.82 42.02
N PRO A 163 30.00 -9.06 42.01
CA PRO A 163 31.11 -8.93 41.04
C PRO A 163 32.45 -9.43 41.68
N PRO A 164 33.65 -8.96 41.27
CA PRO A 164 34.29 -7.84 42.00
C PRO A 164 35.19 -6.87 41.16
N HIS A 165 35.70 -5.81 41.79
CA HIS A 165 36.57 -4.76 41.21
C HIS A 165 38.08 -5.02 41.40
N HIS A 166 38.97 -4.39 40.59
CA HIS A 166 39.78 -3.21 41.01
C HIS A 166 40.92 -2.77 40.05
N LEU A 167 41.51 -1.59 40.37
CA LEU A 167 42.72 -0.93 39.83
C LEU A 167 42.60 -0.17 38.48
N ARG A 168 43.41 0.87 38.19
CA ARG A 168 43.67 2.18 38.87
C ARG A 168 44.74 2.97 38.07
N ARG A 169 44.33 4.00 37.29
CA ARG A 169 45.05 5.29 37.00
C ARG A 169 46.50 5.22 36.39
N PRO A 170 47.14 6.32 35.89
CA PRO A 170 46.96 7.75 36.22
C PRO A 170 46.79 8.73 35.02
N LEU A 171 46.82 10.04 35.32
CA LEU A 171 46.70 11.17 34.39
C LEU A 171 48.06 11.79 34.03
N VAL A 172 48.08 12.59 32.95
CA VAL A 172 49.07 13.66 32.66
C VAL A 172 48.29 14.95 32.33
N HIS A 173 48.95 16.13 32.31
CA HIS A 173 48.32 17.45 32.45
C HIS A 173 48.77 18.48 31.38
N SER A 174 47.93 19.50 31.13
CA SER A 174 48.26 20.80 30.49
C SER A 174 48.60 20.80 28.97
N LEU A 175 48.61 21.92 28.22
CA LEU A 175 48.48 23.35 28.57
C LEU A 175 47.68 24.15 27.50
N LEU A 176 47.72 25.49 27.51
CA LEU A 176 46.74 26.44 26.92
C LEU A 176 47.15 27.09 25.58
N ALA A 177 46.18 27.82 24.98
CA ALA A 177 46.32 29.03 24.14
C ALA A 177 46.70 28.88 22.63
N SER A 178 46.31 29.77 21.69
CA SER A 178 45.24 30.82 21.65
C SER A 178 45.09 31.44 20.22
N LEU A 179 44.16 32.42 20.07
CA LEU A 179 44.04 33.47 19.04
C LEU A 179 43.14 33.29 17.77
N HIS A 180 42.44 34.40 17.47
CA HIS A 180 41.65 34.76 16.28
C HIS A 180 42.27 36.08 15.68
N PRO A 181 41.65 36.76 14.69
CA PRO A 181 41.54 36.51 13.25
C PRO A 181 42.39 37.54 12.46
N PRO A 182 42.08 37.93 11.19
CA PRO A 182 41.21 39.11 11.02
C PRO A 182 40.30 39.13 9.75
N LEU A 183 39.46 40.16 9.65
CA LEU A 183 38.57 40.49 8.52
C LEU A 183 39.15 41.63 7.66
N SER A 184 38.73 41.76 6.39
CA SER A 184 38.51 43.09 5.75
C SER A 184 37.73 43.05 4.42
N ARG A 185 37.20 44.22 4.04
CA ARG A 185 36.17 44.48 3.00
C ARG A 185 36.77 44.68 1.60
N PHE A 186 35.94 44.60 0.55
CA PHE A 186 35.61 45.76 -0.33
C PHE A 186 34.37 45.52 -1.21
N MET A 187 33.88 46.54 -1.93
CA MET A 187 32.63 46.50 -2.72
C MET A 187 32.77 47.02 -4.18
N TRP A 188 31.91 46.45 -5.03
CA TRP A 188 31.22 47.07 -6.19
C TRP A 188 31.81 47.09 -7.63
N GLN A 189 30.86 46.92 -8.57
CA GLN A 189 30.74 47.42 -9.96
C GLN A 189 31.32 46.70 -11.21
N ARG A 190 30.39 46.01 -11.91
CA ARG A 190 30.14 45.87 -13.38
C ARG A 190 31.26 45.53 -14.39
N ARG A 191 31.03 44.39 -15.08
CA ARG A 191 31.16 44.10 -16.54
C ARG A 191 32.44 44.54 -17.29
N SER A 192 33.20 43.56 -17.81
CA SER A 192 33.25 43.17 -19.25
C SER A 192 34.51 42.37 -19.61
N SER A 193 34.36 41.35 -20.46
CA SER A 193 35.40 40.74 -21.33
C SER A 193 36.64 40.08 -20.70
N GLY A 194 37.19 39.06 -21.38
CA GLY A 194 38.49 38.45 -21.07
C GLY A 194 38.44 36.95 -20.77
N ALA A 195 38.66 36.12 -21.80
CA ALA A 195 38.95 34.68 -21.64
C ALA A 195 40.47 34.42 -21.59
N LEU A 196 40.86 33.16 -21.40
CA LEU A 196 42.25 32.64 -21.44
C LEU A 196 43.14 32.88 -20.21
N PHE A 197 42.82 32.25 -19.07
CA PHE A 197 43.81 31.44 -18.32
C PHE A 197 43.06 30.53 -17.31
N GLY A 198 42.88 29.23 -17.63
CA GLY A 198 42.00 28.39 -16.78
C GLY A 198 41.71 26.96 -17.23
N ARG A 199 42.66 26.24 -17.85
CA ARG A 199 42.46 24.82 -18.22
C ARG A 199 43.52 23.82 -17.69
N ALA A 200 44.59 24.29 -17.05
CA ALA A 200 45.53 23.42 -16.34
C ALA A 200 45.06 23.08 -14.92
N LEU A 201 44.82 24.11 -14.09
CA LEU A 201 44.50 23.96 -12.67
C LEU A 201 43.21 23.15 -12.40
N ALA A 202 42.21 23.31 -13.28
CA ALA A 202 40.90 22.65 -13.15
C ALA A 202 40.98 21.10 -13.20
N ARG A 203 42.04 20.50 -13.76
CA ARG A 203 42.17 19.03 -13.81
C ARG A 203 42.73 18.43 -12.51
N GLN A 204 43.66 19.10 -11.82
CA GLN A 204 44.15 18.62 -10.53
C GLN A 204 43.12 18.79 -9.41
N VAL A 205 42.46 19.96 -9.32
CA VAL A 205 41.46 20.23 -8.27
C VAL A 205 40.28 19.24 -8.32
N VAL A 206 39.76 18.92 -9.51
CA VAL A 206 38.66 17.96 -9.70
C VAL A 206 39.07 16.52 -9.38
N GLN A 207 40.36 16.18 -9.45
CA GLN A 207 40.85 14.82 -9.23
C GLN A 207 41.30 14.58 -7.78
N MET A 208 41.77 15.61 -7.06
CA MET A 208 42.04 15.56 -5.62
C MET A 208 40.74 15.66 -4.80
N GLY A 209 39.90 16.67 -5.05
CA GLY A 209 38.67 16.91 -4.29
C GLY A 209 37.63 15.79 -4.37
N ARG A 210 37.74 14.87 -5.33
CA ARG A 210 36.89 13.66 -5.42
C ARG A 210 37.34 12.49 -4.54
N ARG A 211 38.58 12.46 -4.04
CA ARG A 211 39.09 11.33 -3.22
C ARG A 211 38.94 11.55 -1.72
N GLU A 212 39.15 12.76 -1.23
CA GLU A 212 39.04 13.04 0.21
C GLU A 212 37.56 13.22 0.61
N MET A 213 36.84 14.10 -0.09
CA MET A 213 35.45 14.47 0.23
C MET A 213 34.42 13.33 0.05
N THR A 214 34.78 12.23 -0.62
CA THR A 214 33.94 11.03 -0.71
C THR A 214 34.21 10.01 0.41
N SER A 215 35.28 10.19 1.18
CA SER A 215 35.64 9.28 2.28
C SER A 215 34.99 9.65 3.61
N ASP A 216 34.89 10.94 3.95
CA ASP A 216 34.34 11.37 5.24
C ASP A 216 32.81 11.41 5.26
N VAL A 217 32.16 11.77 4.14
CA VAL A 217 30.69 11.66 4.01
C VAL A 217 30.21 10.19 4.10
N ARG A 218 31.08 9.24 3.73
CA ARG A 218 30.83 7.79 3.93
C ARG A 218 31.06 7.30 5.37
N LYS A 219 31.65 8.11 6.25
CA LYS A 219 31.78 7.82 7.70
C LYS A 219 30.64 8.41 8.53
N SER A 220 29.97 9.45 8.02
CA SER A 220 28.82 10.09 8.69
C SER A 220 27.47 9.40 8.41
N ILE A 221 27.48 8.32 7.63
CA ILE A 221 26.36 7.39 7.45
C ILE A 221 26.81 6.06 8.07
N ASN A 222 25.93 5.38 8.82
CA ASN A 222 26.26 4.14 9.53
C ASN A 222 26.40 2.93 8.57
N VAL A 223 27.50 2.89 7.80
CA VAL A 223 27.89 1.76 6.95
C VAL A 223 28.39 0.62 7.84
N THR A 224 27.44 -0.15 8.38
CA THR A 224 27.66 -1.17 9.42
C THR A 224 28.01 -2.56 8.89
N SER A 225 28.15 -2.74 7.58
CA SER A 225 28.71 -3.94 6.98
C SER A 225 29.77 -3.64 5.91
N VAL A 226 30.86 -4.42 5.93
CA VAL A 226 32.01 -4.32 5.00
C VAL A 226 32.04 -5.54 4.06
N GLY A 227 30.87 -6.11 3.78
CA GLY A 227 30.69 -7.30 2.94
C GLY A 227 29.66 -7.08 1.82
N PRO A 228 29.42 -8.11 0.98
CA PRO A 228 28.35 -8.09 -0.01
C PRO A 228 26.97 -7.92 0.65
N ARG A 229 26.10 -7.10 0.06
CA ARG A 229 24.77 -6.75 0.60
C ARG A 229 23.64 -7.15 -0.35
N THR A 230 22.48 -7.55 0.19
CA THR A 230 21.27 -7.78 -0.62
C THR A 230 20.69 -6.47 -1.15
N LEU A 231 19.68 -6.54 -2.03
CA LEU A 231 18.90 -5.38 -2.42
C LEU A 231 18.19 -4.74 -1.21
N TYR A 232 17.63 -5.56 -0.31
CA TYR A 232 16.98 -5.07 0.90
C TYR A 232 17.96 -4.39 1.85
N ASP A 233 19.16 -4.95 2.05
CA ASP A 233 20.21 -4.35 2.87
C ASP A 233 20.60 -2.96 2.36
N LYS A 234 20.85 -2.84 1.05
CA LYS A 234 21.23 -1.57 0.42
C LYS A 234 20.18 -0.49 0.62
N ILE A 235 18.90 -0.83 0.45
CA ILE A 235 17.80 0.12 0.65
C ILE A 235 17.62 0.43 2.14
N TRP A 236 17.73 -0.56 3.04
CA TRP A 236 17.62 -0.31 4.48
C TRP A 236 18.71 0.65 4.98
N ASP A 237 19.97 0.39 4.62
CA ASP A 237 21.12 1.16 5.06
C ASP A 237 21.09 2.61 4.54
N ASP A 238 20.61 2.82 3.31
CA ASP A 238 20.45 4.15 2.69
C ASP A 238 19.30 4.99 3.29
N HIS A 239 18.49 4.41 4.19
CA HIS A 239 17.30 5.04 4.79
C HIS A 239 17.32 5.12 6.32
N LEU A 240 18.38 4.63 6.97
CA LEU A 240 18.52 4.64 8.42
C LEU A 240 18.89 6.05 8.93
N VAL A 241 17.94 6.72 9.59
CA VAL A 241 18.13 8.04 10.20
C VAL A 241 18.85 7.94 11.55
N ASP A 242 18.47 6.95 12.35
CA ASP A 242 18.97 6.70 13.70
C ASP A 242 18.65 5.25 14.14
N SER A 243 19.26 4.74 15.21
CA SER A 243 19.04 3.37 15.71
C SER A 243 19.19 3.27 17.23
N THR A 244 18.30 2.51 17.88
CA THR A 244 18.40 2.18 19.32
C THR A 244 19.14 0.88 19.58
N ASP A 245 19.70 0.73 20.79
CA ASP A 245 20.48 -0.43 21.24
C ASP A 245 19.74 -1.78 21.13
N ASP A 246 18.40 -1.75 21.08
CA ASP A 246 17.55 -2.93 20.90
C ASP A 246 17.37 -3.37 19.42
N GLY A 247 18.08 -2.73 18.49
CA GLY A 247 18.04 -3.01 17.06
C GLY A 247 16.86 -2.38 16.30
N THR A 248 16.12 -1.45 16.91
CA THR A 248 15.07 -0.69 16.20
C THR A 248 15.70 0.49 15.46
N GLY A 249 15.53 0.52 14.13
CA GLY A 249 15.95 1.64 13.28
C GLY A 249 14.82 2.64 13.07
N LEU A 250 15.14 3.93 13.09
CA LEU A 250 14.26 4.98 12.58
C LEU A 250 14.51 5.11 11.07
N ILE A 251 13.55 4.67 10.26
CA ILE A 251 13.66 4.60 8.80
C ILE A 251 12.93 5.79 8.16
N TYR A 252 13.59 6.48 7.25
CA TYR A 252 12.97 7.56 6.47
C TYR A 252 12.04 7.01 5.38
N ILE A 253 10.94 7.72 5.12
CA ILE A 253 9.88 7.31 4.20
C ILE A 253 9.77 8.32 3.05
N ASP A 254 10.22 7.94 1.85
CA ASP A 254 10.20 8.82 0.67
C ASP A 254 8.80 9.03 0.09
N ARG A 255 7.89 8.05 0.23
CA ARG A 255 6.60 8.03 -0.49
C ARG A 255 5.47 7.53 0.40
N HIS A 256 4.46 8.36 0.61
CA HIS A 256 3.23 7.97 1.30
C HIS A 256 2.04 7.98 0.33
N LEU A 257 1.41 6.83 0.14
CA LEU A 257 0.13 6.69 -0.54
C LEU A 257 -1.00 6.65 0.47
N VAL A 258 -2.14 7.25 0.15
CA VAL A 258 -3.26 7.47 1.09
C VAL A 258 -4.61 7.17 0.41
N HIS A 259 -5.54 6.57 1.16
CA HIS A 259 -6.88 6.19 0.70
C HIS A 259 -7.92 6.33 1.85
N GLU A 260 -9.21 6.30 1.52
CA GLU A 260 -10.31 6.72 2.41
C GLU A 260 -10.53 5.85 3.66
N VAL A 261 -10.05 4.61 3.67
CA VAL A 261 -10.45 3.63 4.70
C VAL A 261 -9.68 3.81 6.01
N THR A 262 -8.40 4.17 5.93
CA THR A 262 -7.45 4.18 7.07
C THR A 262 -6.91 5.56 7.42
N SER A 263 -7.07 6.55 6.53
CA SER A 263 -6.55 7.90 6.71
C SER A 263 -7.41 8.88 7.54
N PRO A 264 -8.75 8.80 7.61
CA PRO A 264 -9.55 9.81 8.33
C PRO A 264 -9.15 9.97 9.81
N GLN A 265 -8.95 8.86 10.52
CA GLN A 265 -8.52 8.83 11.91
C GLN A 265 -7.09 9.35 12.10
N ALA A 266 -6.22 9.18 11.10
CA ALA A 266 -4.84 9.70 11.12
C ALA A 266 -4.83 11.23 10.92
N PHE A 267 -5.61 11.74 9.97
CA PHE A 267 -5.76 13.17 9.78
C PHE A 267 -6.49 13.87 10.94
N GLU A 268 -7.43 13.18 11.61
CA GLU A 268 -8.00 13.69 12.88
C GLU A 268 -6.94 13.74 13.98
N GLY A 269 -6.12 12.69 14.15
CA GLY A 269 -5.02 12.68 15.13
C GLY A 269 -4.04 13.85 14.94
N LEU A 270 -3.57 14.08 13.70
CA LEU A 270 -2.80 15.27 13.36
C LEU A 270 -3.52 16.57 13.74
N SER A 271 -4.83 16.65 13.46
CA SER A 271 -5.65 17.83 13.74
C SER A 271 -5.80 18.11 15.24
N VAL A 272 -5.94 17.08 16.06
CA VAL A 272 -6.05 17.17 17.52
C VAL A 272 -4.70 17.53 18.14
N ALA A 273 -3.61 16.96 17.65
CA ALA A 273 -2.24 17.28 18.07
C ALA A 273 -1.68 18.59 17.47
N GLY A 274 -2.45 19.33 16.66
CA GLY A 274 -2.02 20.58 16.02
C GLY A 274 -0.92 20.40 14.95
N ARG A 275 -0.72 19.19 14.43
CA ARG A 275 0.36 18.81 13.52
C ARG A 275 -0.03 19.01 12.03
N PRO A 276 0.88 19.55 11.20
CA PRO A 276 0.72 19.56 9.75
C PRO A 276 1.16 18.22 9.14
N VAL A 277 0.86 18.01 7.86
CA VAL A 277 1.56 17.01 7.05
C VAL A 277 2.92 17.56 6.63
N ARG A 278 4.01 16.89 6.99
CA ARG A 278 5.41 17.31 6.77
C ARG A 278 5.79 17.38 5.29
N ARG A 279 5.54 16.31 4.53
CA ARG A 279 5.94 16.17 3.12
C ARG A 279 4.73 16.02 2.18
N PRO A 280 3.94 17.10 1.95
CA PRO A 280 2.85 17.10 0.98
C PRO A 280 3.31 16.83 -0.46
N ASP A 281 4.58 17.09 -0.78
CA ASP A 281 5.19 16.76 -2.07
C ASP A 281 5.50 15.27 -2.28
N CYS A 282 5.51 14.51 -1.18
CA CYS A 282 5.74 13.07 -1.12
C CYS A 282 4.51 12.28 -0.64
N THR A 283 3.35 12.95 -0.55
CA THR A 283 2.06 12.35 -0.18
C THR A 283 1.13 12.39 -1.40
N LEU A 284 0.52 11.26 -1.75
CA LEU A 284 -0.44 11.15 -2.87
C LEU A 284 -1.69 10.37 -2.43
N VAL A 285 -2.86 10.96 -2.68
CA VAL A 285 -4.17 10.48 -2.21
C VAL A 285 -5.02 9.99 -3.39
N THR A 286 -5.82 8.94 -3.19
CA THR A 286 -6.92 8.58 -4.10
C THR A 286 -8.08 7.98 -3.29
N VAL A 287 -9.10 7.48 -3.98
CA VAL A 287 -10.22 6.74 -3.38
C VAL A 287 -10.56 5.51 -4.23
N ASP A 288 -10.58 4.33 -3.63
CA ASP A 288 -10.68 3.07 -4.40
C ASP A 288 -11.36 1.87 -3.73
N HIS A 289 -11.55 1.84 -2.41
CA HIS A 289 -12.17 0.69 -1.71
C HIS A 289 -13.70 0.80 -1.61
N ASN A 290 -14.20 2.01 -1.32
CA ASN A 290 -15.60 2.35 -1.08
C ASN A 290 -16.33 2.85 -2.33
N VAL A 291 -15.60 3.28 -3.37
CA VAL A 291 -16.19 3.83 -4.59
C VAL A 291 -16.92 2.74 -5.40
N PRO A 292 -18.19 2.96 -5.82
CA PRO A 292 -18.87 2.04 -6.74
C PRO A 292 -18.20 2.01 -8.12
N THR A 293 -18.15 0.83 -8.74
CA THR A 293 -17.60 0.63 -10.10
C THR A 293 -18.64 0.81 -11.21
N PHE A 294 -19.84 1.32 -10.87
CA PHE A 294 -20.89 1.64 -11.85
C PHE A 294 -20.51 2.87 -12.68
N SER A 295 -20.98 2.94 -13.93
CA SER A 295 -20.71 4.02 -14.89
C SER A 295 -20.81 5.42 -14.27
N ARG A 296 -19.70 6.19 -14.29
CA ARG A 296 -19.63 7.56 -13.73
C ARG A 296 -20.13 8.64 -14.69
N LYS A 297 -20.75 8.29 -15.82
CA LYS A 297 -21.31 9.24 -16.80
C LYS A 297 -22.38 10.18 -16.23
N ALA A 298 -22.97 9.85 -15.09
CA ALA A 298 -23.89 10.69 -14.32
C ALA A 298 -23.36 11.01 -12.90
N PHE A 299 -22.04 10.98 -12.70
CA PHE A 299 -21.41 11.40 -11.45
C PHE A 299 -21.50 12.92 -11.30
N GLU A 300 -22.40 13.38 -10.43
CA GLU A 300 -22.45 14.77 -10.00
C GLU A 300 -21.52 14.97 -8.81
N SER A 301 -21.82 14.36 -7.66
CA SER A 301 -21.01 14.44 -6.43
C SER A 301 -20.96 13.10 -5.68
N ILE A 302 -20.16 13.03 -4.61
CA ILE A 302 -20.04 11.85 -3.75
C ILE A 302 -21.36 11.55 -3.04
N GLU A 303 -22.07 12.60 -2.60
CA GLU A 303 -23.32 12.51 -1.85
C GLU A 303 -24.45 11.88 -2.67
N SER A 304 -24.57 12.25 -3.95
CA SER A 304 -25.58 11.71 -4.86
C SER A 304 -25.20 10.35 -5.46
N PHE A 305 -23.90 10.04 -5.57
CA PHE A 305 -23.41 8.79 -6.16
C PHE A 305 -23.29 7.64 -5.14
N ILE A 306 -22.65 7.86 -3.99
CA ILE A 306 -22.42 6.81 -2.99
C ILE A 306 -23.64 6.68 -2.06
N GLN A 307 -24.37 5.59 -2.24
CA GLN A 307 -25.62 5.31 -1.52
C GLN A 307 -25.43 4.75 -0.10
N ASP A 308 -24.29 4.11 0.16
CA ASP A 308 -23.97 3.56 1.49
C ASP A 308 -23.39 4.66 2.39
N ASP A 309 -24.03 4.91 3.53
CA ASP A 309 -23.69 6.01 4.44
C ASP A 309 -22.25 5.95 4.96
N GLN A 310 -21.74 4.75 5.26
CA GLN A 310 -20.40 4.57 5.85
C GLN A 310 -19.32 4.78 4.78
N SER A 311 -19.52 4.19 3.61
CA SER A 311 -18.70 4.37 2.40
C SER A 311 -18.63 5.86 2.00
N ARG A 312 -19.78 6.54 2.01
CA ARG A 312 -19.90 7.98 1.71
C ARG A 312 -19.15 8.83 2.74
N ALA A 313 -19.33 8.56 4.03
CA ALA A 313 -18.67 9.33 5.10
C ALA A 313 -17.14 9.23 5.03
N GLN A 314 -16.57 8.05 4.73
CA GLN A 314 -15.12 7.89 4.54
C GLN A 314 -14.61 8.66 3.32
N VAL A 315 -15.29 8.58 2.18
CA VAL A 315 -14.88 9.27 0.94
C VAL A 315 -14.99 10.80 1.08
N LEU A 316 -16.03 11.33 1.75
CA LEU A 316 -16.13 12.76 2.06
C LEU A 316 -15.03 13.22 3.02
N ALA A 317 -14.78 12.47 4.10
CA ALA A 317 -13.77 12.83 5.09
C ALA A 317 -12.35 12.87 4.52
N VAL A 318 -12.01 12.04 3.52
CA VAL A 318 -10.72 12.16 2.85
C VAL A 318 -10.65 13.38 1.92
N GLU A 319 -11.74 13.79 1.24
CA GLU A 319 -11.76 15.05 0.46
C GLU A 319 -11.64 16.30 1.34
N GLU A 320 -12.30 16.34 2.50
CA GLU A 320 -12.15 17.42 3.49
C GLU A 320 -10.70 17.54 3.98
N ASN A 321 -10.07 16.41 4.34
CA ASN A 321 -8.69 16.38 4.80
C ASN A 321 -7.69 16.73 3.68
N VAL A 322 -7.93 16.25 2.46
CA VAL A 322 -7.18 16.61 1.26
C VAL A 322 -7.14 18.13 1.06
N GLN A 323 -8.26 18.82 1.24
CA GLN A 323 -8.33 20.28 1.14
C GLN A 323 -7.68 20.98 2.34
N LYS A 324 -7.95 20.51 3.57
CA LYS A 324 -7.39 21.05 4.81
C LYS A 324 -5.86 21.03 4.82
N PHE A 325 -5.27 19.93 4.37
CA PHE A 325 -3.82 19.72 4.36
C PHE A 325 -3.16 19.98 2.98
N GLN A 326 -3.95 20.33 1.95
CA GLN A 326 -3.50 20.63 0.58
C GLN A 326 -2.62 19.50 0.02
N LEU A 327 -3.18 18.28 -0.09
CA LEU A 327 -2.47 17.04 -0.44
C LEU A 327 -2.88 16.52 -1.82
N PRO A 328 -1.95 16.30 -2.77
CA PRO A 328 -2.21 15.77 -4.11
C PRO A 328 -3.23 14.63 -4.18
N TYR A 329 -4.25 14.75 -5.05
CA TYR A 329 -5.40 13.84 -5.05
C TYR A 329 -5.89 13.45 -6.45
N PHE A 330 -6.13 12.15 -6.67
CA PHE A 330 -6.91 11.65 -7.81
C PHE A 330 -8.29 11.16 -7.33
N GLY A 331 -9.22 12.09 -7.20
CA GLY A 331 -10.61 11.81 -6.81
C GLY A 331 -11.48 11.28 -7.94
N MET A 332 -12.72 10.90 -7.61
CA MET A 332 -13.65 10.22 -8.54
C MET A 332 -13.90 10.92 -9.89
N ALA A 333 -13.65 12.24 -9.96
CA ALA A 333 -13.81 13.09 -11.14
C ALA A 333 -12.51 13.35 -11.95
N ASP A 334 -11.36 12.81 -11.53
CA ASP A 334 -10.08 12.85 -12.27
C ASP A 334 -9.90 11.56 -13.09
N LYS A 335 -9.46 11.67 -14.35
CA LYS A 335 -9.24 10.50 -15.22
C LYS A 335 -8.10 9.58 -14.77
N ARG A 336 -7.27 10.04 -13.83
CA ARG A 336 -6.17 9.30 -13.19
C ARG A 336 -6.60 8.51 -11.96
N GLN A 337 -7.85 8.62 -11.49
CA GLN A 337 -8.32 7.83 -10.35
C GLN A 337 -8.23 6.34 -10.67
N GLY A 338 -7.84 5.57 -9.67
CA GLY A 338 -7.64 4.14 -9.77
C GLY A 338 -7.30 3.53 -8.42
N ILE A 339 -7.02 2.24 -8.43
CA ILE A 339 -6.56 1.49 -7.27
C ILE A 339 -5.21 2.06 -6.81
N VAL A 340 -5.04 2.27 -5.50
CA VAL A 340 -3.88 3.01 -4.95
C VAL A 340 -2.51 2.44 -5.38
N HIS A 341 -2.41 1.12 -5.48
CA HIS A 341 -1.19 0.41 -5.91
C HIS A 341 -0.96 0.36 -7.44
N ILE A 342 -1.90 0.89 -8.22
CA ILE A 342 -1.81 1.00 -9.69
C ILE A 342 -1.40 2.43 -10.08
N ILE A 343 -2.05 3.45 -9.50
CA ILE A 343 -1.81 4.86 -9.86
C ILE A 343 -0.38 5.33 -9.56
N GLY A 344 0.26 4.84 -8.49
CA GLY A 344 1.62 5.22 -8.11
C GLY A 344 2.65 4.88 -9.20
N PRO A 345 2.73 3.60 -9.65
CA PRO A 345 3.49 3.17 -10.81
C PRO A 345 3.15 3.94 -12.10
N GLU A 346 1.86 4.11 -12.43
CA GLU A 346 1.44 4.78 -13.66
C GLU A 346 1.88 6.24 -13.76
N GLN A 347 1.93 6.96 -12.64
CA GLN A 347 2.46 8.32 -12.59
C GLN A 347 3.99 8.37 -12.41
N GLY A 348 4.64 7.26 -12.06
CA GLY A 348 6.06 7.23 -11.70
C GLY A 348 6.37 7.77 -10.29
N PHE A 349 5.38 7.77 -9.39
CA PHE A 349 5.55 8.08 -7.96
C PHE A 349 6.46 7.04 -7.28
N THR A 350 6.30 5.78 -7.69
CA THR A 350 7.17 4.64 -7.35
C THR A 350 8.41 4.65 -8.24
N VAL A 351 9.60 4.62 -7.62
CA VAL A 351 10.90 4.57 -8.31
C VAL A 351 11.87 3.66 -7.55
N PRO A 352 12.91 3.08 -8.21
CA PRO A 352 13.84 2.18 -7.54
C PRO A 352 14.61 2.85 -6.41
N GLY A 353 14.77 2.11 -5.32
CA GLY A 353 15.50 2.52 -4.12
C GLY A 353 14.81 3.62 -3.31
N CYS A 354 13.49 3.81 -3.47
CA CYS A 354 12.70 4.57 -2.51
C CYS A 354 12.09 3.66 -1.42
N THR A 355 11.69 4.25 -0.30
CA THR A 355 10.76 3.64 0.66
C THR A 355 9.34 4.11 0.36
N CYS A 356 8.38 3.19 0.38
CA CYS A 356 6.97 3.49 0.08
C CYS A 356 6.00 2.80 1.03
N VAL A 357 5.09 3.55 1.62
CA VAL A 357 4.10 3.04 2.58
C VAL A 357 2.69 3.49 2.24
N CYS A 358 1.70 2.72 2.69
CA CYS A 358 0.28 3.04 2.61
C CYS A 358 -0.47 2.31 3.73
N GLY A 359 -1.66 2.80 4.09
CA GLY A 359 -2.60 2.12 4.99
C GLY A 359 -3.23 0.83 4.41
N ASP A 360 -2.63 0.21 3.40
CA ASP A 360 -3.08 -1.00 2.74
C ASP A 360 -1.93 -2.03 2.68
N SER A 361 -2.22 -3.29 2.99
CA SER A 361 -1.20 -4.35 3.02
C SER A 361 -0.47 -4.55 1.68
N HIS A 362 -1.15 -4.35 0.55
CA HIS A 362 -0.67 -4.68 -0.78
C HIS A 362 0.30 -3.66 -1.39
N THR A 363 0.79 -2.72 -0.57
CA THR A 363 1.88 -1.77 -0.88
C THR A 363 3.15 -2.48 -1.38
N ALA A 364 3.37 -3.75 -1.01
CA ALA A 364 4.43 -4.59 -1.57
C ALA A 364 4.44 -4.67 -3.11
N THR A 365 3.32 -4.36 -3.80
CA THR A 365 3.25 -4.17 -5.26
C THR A 365 4.40 -3.29 -5.80
N HIS A 366 4.77 -2.24 -5.07
CA HIS A 366 5.80 -1.28 -5.47
C HIS A 366 7.22 -1.84 -5.40
N GLY A 367 7.44 -2.93 -4.65
CA GLY A 367 8.75 -3.60 -4.58
C GLY A 367 9.18 -4.26 -5.89
N ALA A 368 8.26 -4.42 -6.85
CA ALA A 368 8.57 -4.77 -8.25
C ALA A 368 9.57 -3.82 -8.93
N PHE A 369 9.70 -2.59 -8.42
CA PHE A 369 10.64 -1.57 -8.88
C PHE A 369 11.96 -1.58 -8.10
N GLY A 370 12.15 -2.47 -7.13
CA GLY A 370 13.24 -2.40 -6.15
C GLY A 370 13.06 -1.26 -5.15
N ALA A 371 11.83 -1.00 -4.72
CA ALA A 371 11.50 -0.06 -3.65
C ALA A 371 11.16 -0.82 -2.36
N LEU A 372 11.65 -0.38 -1.20
CA LEU A 372 11.28 -1.00 0.08
C LEU A 372 9.85 -0.56 0.45
N ALA A 373 8.89 -1.41 0.10
CA ALA A 373 7.48 -1.06 0.12
C ALA A 373 6.62 -2.02 0.94
N PHE A 374 5.88 -1.49 1.92
CA PHE A 374 5.12 -2.28 2.89
C PHE A 374 3.89 -1.54 3.43
N GLY A 375 2.85 -2.30 3.81
CA GLY A 375 1.64 -1.74 4.40
C GLY A 375 1.82 -1.42 5.89
N ILE A 376 1.15 -0.35 6.35
CA ILE A 376 1.27 0.21 7.70
C ILE A 376 -0.10 0.44 8.35
N GLY A 377 -0.15 0.49 9.69
CA GLY A 377 -1.38 0.76 10.43
C GLY A 377 -1.77 2.25 10.47
N THR A 378 -3.02 2.58 10.80
CA THR A 378 -3.51 3.98 10.91
C THR A 378 -2.64 4.87 11.81
N SER A 379 -2.12 4.36 12.92
CA SER A 379 -1.22 5.12 13.81
C SER A 379 0.18 5.32 13.21
N GLU A 380 0.65 4.40 12.36
CA GLU A 380 1.86 4.59 11.53
C GLU A 380 1.60 5.59 10.38
N VAL A 381 0.41 5.58 9.77
CA VAL A 381 0.00 6.56 8.73
C VAL A 381 0.08 7.98 9.30
N GLU A 382 -0.41 8.21 10.52
CA GLU A 382 -0.26 9.48 11.23
C GLU A 382 1.20 9.85 11.47
N HIS A 383 2.02 8.89 11.93
CA HIS A 383 3.45 9.07 12.18
C HIS A 383 4.22 9.50 10.92
N VAL A 384 3.94 8.87 9.77
CA VAL A 384 4.56 9.21 8.48
C VAL A 384 4.12 10.59 7.98
N LEU A 385 2.85 10.96 8.17
CA LEU A 385 2.37 12.29 7.82
C LEU A 385 3.03 13.37 8.70
N ALA A 386 3.23 13.11 10.00
CA ALA A 386 3.85 14.06 10.93
C ALA A 386 5.38 14.20 10.78
N THR A 387 6.09 13.09 10.52
CA THR A 387 7.57 13.03 10.60
C THR A 387 8.28 12.59 9.32
N SER A 388 7.56 11.92 8.42
CA SER A 388 8.13 11.19 7.27
C SER A 388 9.16 10.12 7.65
N THR A 389 9.01 9.54 8.86
CA THR A 389 9.81 8.42 9.37
C THR A 389 8.95 7.37 10.06
N LEU A 390 9.48 6.15 10.24
CA LEU A 390 8.90 5.09 11.07
C LEU A 390 9.97 4.34 11.87
N PRO A 391 9.76 4.06 13.17
CA PRO A 391 10.54 3.07 13.89
C PRO A 391 10.18 1.66 13.40
N GLN A 392 11.16 0.89 12.95
CA GLN A 392 11.00 -0.49 12.46
C GLN A 392 12.20 -1.34 12.91
N LYS A 393 12.03 -2.66 13.08
CA LYS A 393 13.16 -3.60 13.18
C LYS A 393 13.48 -4.16 11.79
N LYS A 394 14.76 -4.38 11.49
CA LYS A 394 15.19 -4.95 10.21
C LYS A 394 14.64 -6.38 10.08
N ALA A 395 14.05 -6.69 8.92
CA ALA A 395 13.55 -8.02 8.60
C ALA A 395 14.71 -8.96 8.21
N LEU A 396 14.44 -10.27 8.15
CA LEU A 396 15.36 -11.24 7.54
C LEU A 396 15.37 -11.10 6.01
N ASN A 397 16.48 -11.45 5.38
CA ASN A 397 16.62 -11.56 3.94
C ASN A 397 16.12 -12.94 3.47
N MET A 398 15.18 -13.01 2.52
CA MET A 398 14.71 -14.26 1.92
C MET A 398 14.79 -14.22 0.39
N LEU A 399 15.45 -15.21 -0.22
CA LEU A 399 15.49 -15.38 -1.68
C LEU A 399 14.39 -16.33 -2.14
N VAL A 400 13.67 -15.96 -3.20
CA VAL A 400 12.81 -16.87 -3.99
C VAL A 400 13.25 -16.81 -5.44
N GLN A 401 14.00 -17.81 -5.88
CA GLN A 401 14.62 -17.87 -7.20
C GLN A 401 13.83 -18.81 -8.13
N VAL A 402 13.41 -18.29 -9.28
CA VAL A 402 12.67 -19.02 -10.31
C VAL A 402 13.41 -18.94 -11.65
N ASP A 403 14.10 -20.02 -12.02
CA ASP A 403 14.87 -20.15 -13.26
C ASP A 403 14.19 -21.11 -14.25
N GLY A 404 14.61 -21.08 -15.52
CA GLY A 404 13.98 -21.79 -16.64
C GLY A 404 13.10 -20.90 -17.52
N GLU A 405 12.31 -21.54 -18.39
CA GLU A 405 11.29 -20.92 -19.25
C GLU A 405 9.89 -21.31 -18.77
N LEU A 406 8.93 -20.38 -18.85
CA LEU A 406 7.56 -20.60 -18.39
C LEU A 406 6.73 -21.39 -19.42
N GLY A 407 5.94 -22.35 -18.94
CA GLY A 407 5.04 -23.12 -19.79
C GLY A 407 3.96 -22.29 -20.49
N ILE A 408 3.42 -22.80 -21.60
CA ILE A 408 2.31 -22.15 -22.33
C ILE A 408 1.13 -21.91 -21.38
N GLY A 409 0.59 -20.68 -21.36
CA GLY A 409 -0.55 -20.29 -20.53
C GLY A 409 -0.23 -20.00 -19.06
N VAL A 410 1.04 -20.09 -18.65
CA VAL A 410 1.52 -19.72 -17.31
C VAL A 410 1.79 -18.21 -17.28
N THR A 411 1.38 -17.55 -16.20
CA THR A 411 1.53 -16.10 -16.00
C THR A 411 2.16 -15.77 -14.63
N SER A 412 2.47 -14.50 -14.38
CA SER A 412 2.89 -13.99 -13.06
C SER A 412 1.99 -14.45 -11.90
N LYS A 413 0.68 -14.53 -12.16
CA LYS A 413 -0.31 -14.97 -11.18
C LYS A 413 -0.15 -16.46 -10.83
N ASP A 414 0.17 -17.29 -11.82
CA ASP A 414 0.39 -18.72 -11.63
C ASP A 414 1.71 -18.97 -10.89
N ILE A 415 2.77 -18.19 -11.21
CA ILE A 415 4.06 -18.22 -10.48
C ILE A 415 3.85 -17.91 -8.99
N VAL A 416 3.19 -16.80 -8.65
CA VAL A 416 3.06 -16.41 -7.24
C VAL A 416 2.07 -17.29 -6.46
N LEU A 417 1.03 -17.84 -7.11
CA LEU A 417 0.19 -18.87 -6.51
C LEU A 417 0.96 -20.19 -6.28
N HIS A 418 1.83 -20.59 -7.21
CA HIS A 418 2.70 -21.74 -7.02
C HIS A 418 3.66 -21.51 -5.84
N ILE A 419 4.31 -20.34 -5.75
CA ILE A 419 5.15 -19.94 -4.60
C ILE A 419 4.36 -20.05 -3.28
N CYS A 420 3.16 -19.46 -3.21
CA CYS A 420 2.30 -19.56 -2.01
C CYS A 420 1.93 -21.01 -1.65
N GLY A 421 1.79 -21.91 -2.63
CA GLY A 421 1.58 -23.34 -2.40
C GLY A 421 2.82 -24.08 -1.89
N VAL A 422 4.02 -23.67 -2.30
CA VAL A 422 5.31 -24.25 -1.88
C VAL A 422 5.71 -23.81 -0.47
N ILE A 423 5.57 -22.52 -0.15
CA ILE A 423 6.07 -21.95 1.13
C ILE A 423 4.98 -21.66 2.17
N GLY A 424 3.70 -21.80 1.80
CA GLY A 424 2.54 -21.49 2.65
C GLY A 424 2.37 -19.99 2.93
N THR A 425 1.26 -19.60 3.57
CA THR A 425 1.00 -18.19 3.90
C THR A 425 1.83 -17.64 5.08
N ALA A 426 2.82 -18.40 5.55
CA ALA A 426 3.71 -18.04 6.65
C ALA A 426 5.21 -18.20 6.31
N GLY A 427 5.56 -18.68 5.09
CA GLY A 427 6.95 -18.93 4.72
C GLY A 427 7.82 -17.68 4.77
N GLY A 428 7.29 -16.55 4.30
CA GLY A 428 7.92 -15.23 4.34
C GLY A 428 7.88 -14.52 5.70
N THR A 429 7.22 -15.07 6.73
CA THR A 429 7.04 -14.34 8.00
C THR A 429 8.38 -13.99 8.65
N GLY A 430 8.47 -12.74 9.09
CA GLY A 430 9.69 -12.11 9.62
C GLY A 430 10.70 -11.65 8.55
N ALA A 431 10.43 -11.83 7.26
CA ALA A 431 11.36 -11.56 6.18
C ALA A 431 10.84 -10.57 5.12
N THR A 432 11.78 -9.98 4.39
CA THR A 432 11.58 -9.38 3.06
C THR A 432 11.97 -10.43 2.01
N ILE A 433 11.09 -10.70 1.04
CA ILE A 433 11.42 -11.59 -0.08
C ILE A 433 12.09 -10.78 -1.20
N GLU A 434 13.16 -11.30 -1.79
CA GLU A 434 13.71 -10.90 -3.07
C GLU A 434 13.39 -11.99 -4.12
N PHE A 435 12.63 -11.65 -5.16
CA PHE A 435 12.29 -12.57 -6.24
C PHE A 435 13.34 -12.47 -7.37
N ALA A 436 13.93 -13.61 -7.73
CA ALA A 436 15.08 -13.69 -8.63
C ALA A 436 14.93 -14.84 -9.66
N GLY A 437 15.96 -15.07 -10.46
CA GLY A 437 15.99 -16.11 -11.51
C GLY A 437 15.50 -15.62 -12.89
N SER A 438 15.71 -16.45 -13.93
CA SER A 438 15.49 -16.09 -15.33
C SER A 438 14.03 -15.86 -15.66
N ALA A 439 13.11 -16.62 -15.05
CA ALA A 439 11.69 -16.45 -15.25
C ALA A 439 11.27 -15.06 -14.78
N ILE A 440 11.64 -14.66 -13.55
CA ILE A 440 11.31 -13.33 -13.00
C ILE A 440 11.92 -12.20 -13.85
N ARG A 441 13.17 -12.33 -14.30
CA ARG A 441 13.83 -11.35 -15.16
C ARG A 441 13.12 -11.18 -16.52
N SER A 442 12.51 -12.24 -17.06
CA SER A 442 11.80 -12.20 -18.35
C SER A 442 10.45 -11.45 -18.34
N LEU A 443 9.90 -11.15 -17.15
CA LEU A 443 8.57 -10.56 -16.99
C LEU A 443 8.52 -9.05 -17.28
N SER A 444 7.36 -8.59 -17.76
CA SER A 444 6.96 -7.17 -17.81
C SER A 444 6.89 -6.54 -16.40
N MET A 445 6.87 -5.20 -16.31
CA MET A 445 6.72 -4.54 -15.00
C MET A 445 5.36 -4.82 -14.36
N GLU A 446 4.34 -4.92 -15.19
CA GLU A 446 2.97 -5.31 -14.87
C GLU A 446 2.92 -6.71 -14.22
N ALA A 447 3.59 -7.68 -14.82
CA ALA A 447 3.74 -9.04 -14.28
C ALA A 447 4.59 -9.08 -12.99
N ARG A 448 5.70 -8.33 -12.93
CA ARG A 448 6.54 -8.17 -11.72
C ARG A 448 5.76 -7.56 -10.56
N MET A 449 4.86 -6.60 -10.83
CA MET A 449 3.94 -6.03 -9.85
C MET A 449 2.95 -7.06 -9.30
N SER A 450 2.39 -7.96 -10.13
CA SER A 450 1.50 -9.03 -9.65
C SER A 450 2.18 -9.99 -8.66
N ILE A 451 3.47 -10.31 -8.87
CA ILE A 451 4.25 -11.16 -7.96
C ILE A 451 4.53 -10.41 -6.65
N SER A 452 5.03 -9.18 -6.74
CA SER A 452 5.41 -8.37 -5.57
C SER A 452 4.21 -8.01 -4.70
N ASN A 453 3.02 -7.82 -5.31
CA ASN A 453 1.73 -7.67 -4.62
C ASN A 453 1.47 -8.84 -3.65
N MET A 454 1.57 -10.08 -4.15
CA MET A 454 1.21 -11.29 -3.40
C MET A 454 2.33 -11.83 -2.50
N ALA A 455 3.45 -11.13 -2.34
CA ALA A 455 4.44 -11.43 -1.30
C ALA A 455 3.82 -11.42 0.12
N ILE A 456 2.79 -10.58 0.32
CA ILE A 456 2.00 -10.53 1.55
C ILE A 456 1.22 -11.84 1.80
N GLU A 457 0.71 -12.46 0.73
CA GLU A 457 -0.01 -13.74 0.82
C GLU A 457 0.92 -14.94 1.06
N ALA A 458 2.22 -14.78 0.80
CA ALA A 458 3.29 -15.67 1.27
C ALA A 458 3.76 -15.35 2.72
N GLY A 459 3.15 -14.35 3.37
CA GLY A 459 3.44 -13.94 4.75
C GLY A 459 4.62 -12.99 4.93
N ALA A 460 5.20 -12.43 3.85
CA ALA A 460 6.35 -11.51 3.93
C ALA A 460 5.96 -10.07 4.29
N ARG A 461 6.92 -9.28 4.79
CA ARG A 461 6.74 -7.83 5.05
C ARG A 461 6.74 -7.00 3.77
N ALA A 462 7.55 -7.41 2.80
CA ALA A 462 7.69 -6.80 1.47
C ALA A 462 8.19 -7.84 0.45
N GLY A 463 8.02 -7.57 -0.83
CA GLY A 463 8.51 -8.38 -1.95
C GLY A 463 9.24 -7.52 -2.97
N LEU A 464 10.55 -7.74 -3.15
CA LEU A 464 11.43 -6.95 -4.00
C LEU A 464 11.79 -7.69 -5.30
N ILE A 465 11.96 -6.95 -6.38
CA ILE A 465 12.58 -7.40 -7.63
C ILE A 465 13.68 -6.40 -7.99
N ALA A 466 14.85 -6.89 -8.40
CA ALA A 466 15.97 -6.03 -8.76
C ALA A 466 15.65 -5.21 -10.05
N PRO A 467 15.77 -3.87 -10.02
CA PRO A 467 15.51 -3.00 -11.16
C PRO A 467 16.50 -3.24 -12.30
N ASP A 468 15.98 -3.27 -13.52
CA ASP A 468 16.75 -3.44 -14.76
C ASP A 468 16.20 -2.55 -15.88
N GLU A 469 16.67 -2.77 -17.12
CA GLU A 469 16.26 -1.97 -18.27
C GLU A 469 14.74 -2.08 -18.57
N VAL A 470 14.03 -3.12 -18.11
CA VAL A 470 12.56 -3.21 -18.21
C VAL A 470 11.91 -2.20 -17.24
N THR A 471 12.45 -2.11 -16.02
CA THR A 471 12.05 -1.08 -15.04
C THR A 471 12.35 0.33 -15.53
N PHE A 472 13.52 0.56 -16.13
CA PHE A 472 13.91 1.87 -16.63
C PHE A 472 13.09 2.29 -17.86
N ALA A 473 12.75 1.35 -18.74
CA ALA A 473 11.89 1.59 -19.89
C ALA A 473 10.47 1.98 -19.46
N TYR A 474 9.87 1.26 -18.50
CA TYR A 474 8.53 1.57 -17.97
C TYR A 474 8.46 2.96 -17.31
N LEU A 475 9.54 3.39 -16.67
CA LEU A 475 9.63 4.69 -16.00
C LEU A 475 9.95 5.87 -16.95
N LYS A 476 10.56 5.62 -18.12
CA LYS A 476 11.07 6.71 -18.98
C LYS A 476 9.94 7.57 -19.55
N GLY A 477 9.77 8.75 -18.95
CA GLY A 477 8.76 9.75 -19.36
C GLY A 477 7.58 9.89 -18.41
N ARG A 478 7.46 9.05 -17.36
CA ARG A 478 6.35 9.11 -16.40
C ARG A 478 6.24 10.50 -15.71
N PRO A 479 5.05 11.03 -15.43
CA PRO A 479 4.86 12.40 -14.93
C PRO A 479 5.67 12.80 -13.68
N MET A 480 5.94 11.87 -12.77
CA MET A 480 6.61 12.12 -11.47
C MET A 480 8.09 11.68 -11.41
N VAL A 481 8.68 11.23 -12.52
CA VAL A 481 10.13 10.90 -12.58
C VAL A 481 10.95 12.09 -13.11
N PRO A 482 12.29 12.06 -12.98
CA PRO A 482 13.17 12.99 -13.69
C PRO A 482 12.93 12.98 -15.19
N LYS A 483 12.93 14.17 -15.79
CA LYS A 483 12.74 14.33 -17.23
C LYS A 483 13.74 13.47 -18.02
N PRO A 484 13.28 12.69 -19.02
CA PRO A 484 14.14 11.91 -19.92
C PRO A 484 15.41 12.62 -20.36
N ASP A 485 16.53 11.89 -20.25
CA ASP A 485 17.85 12.29 -20.75
C ASP A 485 18.43 13.59 -20.11
N SER A 486 17.85 14.02 -18.98
CA SER A 486 18.39 15.06 -18.11
C SER A 486 19.56 14.57 -17.24
N VAL A 487 20.28 15.51 -16.60
CA VAL A 487 21.36 15.20 -15.63
C VAL A 487 20.80 14.45 -14.40
N GLU A 488 19.60 14.81 -13.96
CA GLU A 488 18.91 14.13 -12.85
C GLU A 488 18.54 12.68 -13.23
N TRP A 489 17.99 12.47 -14.44
CA TRP A 489 17.69 11.14 -14.97
C TRP A 489 18.95 10.27 -15.14
N ALA A 490 20.06 10.85 -15.61
CA ALA A 490 21.33 10.15 -15.71
C ALA A 490 21.91 9.74 -14.34
N ALA A 491 21.75 10.59 -13.32
CA ALA A 491 22.14 10.27 -11.94
C ALA A 491 21.22 9.19 -11.34
N ALA A 492 19.91 9.29 -11.55
CA ALA A 492 18.93 8.30 -11.10
C ALA A 492 19.21 6.92 -11.70
N LEU A 493 19.41 6.81 -13.03
CA LEU A 493 19.82 5.57 -13.69
C LEU A 493 21.14 4.99 -13.13
N SER A 494 22.09 5.85 -12.74
CA SER A 494 23.36 5.40 -12.16
C SER A 494 23.18 4.83 -10.75
N TYR A 495 22.26 5.38 -9.95
CA TYR A 495 21.89 4.81 -8.65
C TYR A 495 21.08 3.52 -8.83
N TRP A 496 20.03 3.55 -9.65
CA TRP A 496 19.14 2.39 -9.85
C TRP A 496 19.88 1.16 -10.40
N ARG A 497 20.87 1.32 -11.28
CA ARG A 497 21.72 0.20 -11.76
C ARG A 497 22.66 -0.38 -10.69
N SER A 498 22.83 0.26 -9.54
CA SER A 498 23.57 -0.27 -8.38
C SER A 498 22.69 -1.05 -7.39
N LEU A 499 21.37 -0.89 -7.50
CA LEU A 499 20.35 -1.57 -6.72
C LEU A 499 20.11 -2.99 -7.26
N ARG A 500 21.05 -3.88 -6.95
CA ARG A 500 20.93 -5.33 -7.12
C ARG A 500 21.69 -5.98 -5.98
N THR A 501 21.34 -7.19 -5.61
CA THR A 501 22.13 -7.97 -4.66
C THR A 501 23.59 -8.13 -5.14
N ASP A 502 24.54 -7.96 -4.24
CA ASP A 502 25.97 -8.19 -4.51
C ASP A 502 26.28 -9.69 -4.58
N GLU A 503 27.29 -10.05 -5.38
CA GLU A 503 27.78 -11.42 -5.47
C GLU A 503 28.32 -11.89 -4.11
N GLY A 504 27.76 -12.99 -3.58
CA GLY A 504 28.11 -13.52 -2.26
C GLY A 504 27.39 -12.86 -1.08
N ALA A 505 26.30 -12.11 -1.29
CA ALA A 505 25.44 -11.64 -0.19
C ALA A 505 24.70 -12.81 0.48
N HIS A 506 24.33 -12.62 1.76
CA HIS A 506 23.68 -13.65 2.58
C HIS A 506 22.16 -13.50 2.60
N PHE A 507 21.45 -14.59 2.32
CA PHE A 507 20.02 -14.72 2.58
C PHE A 507 19.79 -15.69 3.75
N ASP A 508 18.96 -15.30 4.71
CA ASP A 508 18.61 -16.12 5.89
C ASP A 508 17.67 -17.28 5.55
N LYS A 509 17.01 -17.20 4.39
CA LYS A 509 16.14 -18.23 3.79
C LYS A 509 16.35 -18.22 2.28
N GLU A 510 16.43 -19.39 1.65
CA GLU A 510 16.41 -19.52 0.18
C GLU A 510 15.38 -20.57 -0.26
N VAL A 511 14.70 -20.29 -1.38
CA VAL A 511 13.78 -21.21 -2.05
C VAL A 511 14.04 -21.15 -3.54
N HIS A 512 14.27 -22.30 -4.16
CA HIS A 512 14.62 -22.45 -5.57
C HIS A 512 13.54 -23.27 -6.28
N ILE A 513 13.05 -22.80 -7.42
CA ILE A 513 11.91 -23.37 -8.17
C ILE A 513 12.27 -23.41 -9.67
N ASP A 514 11.97 -24.51 -10.35
CA ASP A 514 12.04 -24.60 -11.82
C ASP A 514 10.74 -24.06 -12.42
N ALA A 515 10.84 -23.15 -13.39
CA ALA A 515 9.71 -22.61 -14.14
C ALA A 515 8.90 -23.69 -14.89
N ALA A 516 9.51 -24.84 -15.19
CA ALA A 516 8.85 -25.99 -15.80
C ALA A 516 7.87 -26.72 -14.86
N ASP A 517 8.06 -26.64 -13.54
CA ASP A 517 7.12 -27.21 -12.54
C ASP A 517 5.87 -26.33 -12.36
N ILE A 518 5.89 -25.10 -12.88
CA ILE A 518 4.79 -24.14 -12.76
C ILE A 518 3.78 -24.37 -13.89
N ALA A 519 2.64 -24.95 -13.55
CA ALA A 519 1.47 -25.04 -14.43
C ALA A 519 0.50 -23.86 -14.22
N PRO A 520 -0.48 -23.62 -15.13
CA PRO A 520 -1.62 -22.74 -14.83
C PRO A 520 -2.30 -23.21 -13.54
N THR A 521 -2.40 -22.31 -12.57
CA THR A 521 -2.61 -22.64 -11.15
C THR A 521 -3.86 -21.96 -10.62
N VAL A 522 -4.59 -22.67 -9.75
CA VAL A 522 -5.83 -22.20 -9.16
C VAL A 522 -5.95 -22.61 -7.70
N THR A 523 -6.53 -21.77 -6.84
CA THR A 523 -6.86 -22.21 -5.47
C THR A 523 -8.11 -23.09 -5.46
N TRP A 524 -8.08 -24.19 -4.70
CA TRP A 524 -9.24 -25.06 -4.45
C TRP A 524 -9.91 -24.75 -3.10
N GLY A 525 -9.14 -24.30 -2.11
CA GLY A 525 -9.60 -24.06 -0.74
C GLY A 525 -9.81 -22.58 -0.39
N THR A 526 -9.80 -22.26 0.91
CA THR A 526 -10.09 -20.93 1.48
C THR A 526 -8.84 -20.11 1.86
N SER A 527 -7.68 -20.44 1.27
CA SER A 527 -6.40 -19.74 1.51
C SER A 527 -5.60 -19.64 0.21
N PRO A 528 -4.72 -18.63 0.03
CA PRO A 528 -3.81 -18.52 -1.11
C PRO A 528 -2.79 -19.67 -1.23
N GLU A 529 -2.50 -20.39 -0.15
CA GLU A 529 -1.66 -21.61 -0.18
C GLU A 529 -2.41 -22.88 -0.60
N HIS A 530 -3.76 -22.85 -0.60
CA HIS A 530 -4.58 -24.00 -1.00
C HIS A 530 -4.69 -24.10 -2.52
N THR A 531 -3.55 -24.25 -3.21
CA THR A 531 -3.42 -24.29 -4.67
C THR A 531 -3.36 -25.71 -5.23
N ALA A 532 -3.63 -25.80 -6.54
CA ALA A 532 -3.34 -26.94 -7.38
C ALA A 532 -3.09 -26.46 -8.83
N PRO A 533 -2.31 -27.21 -9.63
CA PRO A 533 -2.40 -27.14 -11.09
C PRO A 533 -3.85 -27.33 -11.53
N ILE A 534 -4.32 -26.60 -12.55
CA ILE A 534 -5.68 -26.77 -13.08
C ILE A 534 -5.98 -28.22 -13.51
N THR A 535 -4.96 -28.91 -14.02
CA THR A 535 -5.03 -30.32 -14.43
C THR A 535 -4.97 -31.31 -13.27
N GLY A 536 -4.75 -30.83 -12.04
CA GLY A 536 -4.73 -31.62 -10.81
C GLY A 536 -6.13 -31.95 -10.27
N VAL A 537 -6.16 -32.45 -9.03
CA VAL A 537 -7.39 -32.89 -8.34
C VAL A 537 -7.59 -32.14 -7.02
N VAL A 538 -8.86 -32.03 -6.58
CA VAL A 538 -9.20 -31.57 -5.24
C VAL A 538 -8.64 -32.58 -4.23
N PRO A 539 -7.85 -32.17 -3.21
CA PRO A 539 -7.15 -33.10 -2.34
C PRO A 539 -8.09 -33.92 -1.45
N ARG A 540 -7.63 -35.11 -1.06
CA ARG A 540 -8.24 -35.94 -0.02
C ARG A 540 -7.62 -35.58 1.34
N PRO A 541 -8.38 -35.17 2.37
CA PRO A 541 -7.83 -34.93 3.70
C PRO A 541 -7.17 -36.17 4.33
N ALA A 542 -7.61 -37.38 3.94
CA ALA A 542 -6.98 -38.64 4.35
C ALA A 542 -5.54 -38.80 3.83
N ASP A 543 -5.16 -38.13 2.74
CA ASP A 543 -3.82 -38.17 2.14
C ASP A 543 -2.87 -37.14 2.81
N GLU A 544 -3.42 -36.14 3.52
CA GLU A 544 -2.64 -35.18 4.32
C GLU A 544 -2.19 -35.85 5.63
N ALA A 545 -0.90 -35.75 5.95
CA ALA A 545 -0.28 -36.43 7.09
C ALA A 545 -0.42 -35.65 8.41
N ASP A 546 -0.38 -34.31 8.35
CA ASP A 546 -0.48 -33.48 9.56
C ASP A 546 -1.96 -33.32 10.01
N PRO A 547 -2.30 -33.62 11.28
CA PRO A 547 -3.68 -33.54 11.77
C PRO A 547 -4.30 -32.13 11.72
N ALA A 548 -3.51 -31.07 11.89
CA ALA A 548 -4.02 -29.70 11.89
C ALA A 548 -4.31 -29.21 10.46
N ARG A 549 -3.41 -29.51 9.50
CA ARG A 549 -3.61 -29.31 8.06
C ARG A 549 -4.79 -30.14 7.54
N ARG A 550 -4.90 -31.42 7.95
CA ARG A 550 -6.07 -32.27 7.61
C ARG A 550 -7.38 -31.63 8.05
N ALA A 551 -7.47 -31.21 9.31
CA ALA A 551 -8.66 -30.53 9.83
C ALA A 551 -8.92 -29.18 9.14
N ALA A 552 -7.89 -28.46 8.70
CA ALA A 552 -8.03 -27.25 7.89
C ALA A 552 -8.57 -27.55 6.48
N TYR A 553 -8.09 -28.62 5.83
CA TYR A 553 -8.58 -29.06 4.53
C TYR A 553 -10.06 -29.49 4.62
N GLU A 554 -10.46 -30.22 5.66
CA GLU A 554 -11.86 -30.60 5.91
C GLU A 554 -12.77 -29.37 6.06
N ARG A 555 -12.35 -28.34 6.81
CA ARG A 555 -13.07 -27.06 6.92
C ARG A 555 -13.15 -26.32 5.58
N ALA A 556 -12.03 -26.18 4.88
CA ALA A 556 -11.94 -25.48 3.60
C ALA A 556 -12.82 -26.15 2.53
N LEU A 557 -12.80 -27.48 2.42
CA LEU A 557 -13.65 -28.24 1.50
C LEU A 557 -15.13 -28.04 1.81
N LYS A 558 -15.53 -28.09 3.09
CA LYS A 558 -16.91 -27.84 3.52
C LYS A 558 -17.38 -26.42 3.24
N TYR A 559 -16.56 -25.41 3.54
CA TYR A 559 -16.86 -24.02 3.19
C TYR A 559 -17.06 -23.88 1.68
N MET A 560 -16.11 -24.39 0.90
CA MET A 560 -16.11 -24.32 -0.57
C MET A 560 -17.15 -25.23 -1.23
N GLY A 561 -17.83 -26.12 -0.49
CA GLY A 561 -18.80 -27.07 -1.04
C GLY A 561 -18.17 -28.06 -2.02
N LEU A 562 -17.01 -28.60 -1.66
CA LEU A 562 -16.17 -29.45 -2.51
C LEU A 562 -16.03 -30.89 -1.99
N GLU A 563 -16.75 -31.30 -0.95
CA GLU A 563 -16.72 -32.68 -0.43
C GLU A 563 -17.06 -33.70 -1.54
N ALA A 564 -18.05 -33.39 -2.38
CA ALA A 564 -18.42 -34.19 -3.55
C ALA A 564 -17.44 -34.10 -4.74
N HIS A 565 -16.41 -33.25 -4.63
CA HIS A 565 -15.35 -33.06 -5.64
C HIS A 565 -14.00 -33.65 -5.21
N VAL A 566 -13.85 -34.07 -3.95
CA VAL A 566 -12.63 -34.72 -3.42
C VAL A 566 -12.15 -35.86 -4.33
N GLY A 567 -10.88 -35.82 -4.73
CA GLY A 567 -10.26 -36.78 -5.65
C GLY A 567 -10.64 -36.62 -7.13
N LYS A 568 -11.51 -35.66 -7.48
CA LYS A 568 -11.87 -35.31 -8.87
C LYS A 568 -11.06 -34.10 -9.35
N ARG A 569 -10.97 -33.92 -10.67
CA ARG A 569 -10.24 -32.81 -11.29
C ARG A 569 -10.78 -31.45 -10.84
N VAL A 570 -9.89 -30.47 -10.68
CA VAL A 570 -10.25 -29.10 -10.29
C VAL A 570 -11.02 -28.39 -11.42
N ASP A 571 -10.70 -28.70 -12.68
CA ASP A 571 -11.41 -28.22 -13.87
C ASP A 571 -12.85 -28.75 -14.03
N ALA A 572 -13.31 -29.66 -13.18
CA ALA A 572 -14.72 -30.07 -13.13
C ALA A 572 -15.60 -29.10 -12.32
N ILE A 573 -15.00 -28.15 -11.58
CA ILE A 573 -15.72 -27.28 -10.65
C ILE A 573 -16.48 -26.19 -11.41
N ALA A 574 -17.80 -26.31 -11.38
CA ALA A 574 -18.73 -25.34 -11.97
C ALA A 574 -18.77 -24.01 -11.19
N ILE A 575 -18.82 -22.88 -11.90
CA ILE A 575 -18.85 -21.51 -11.31
C ILE A 575 -20.20 -20.81 -11.50
N ASP A 576 -20.43 -19.74 -10.71
CA ASP A 576 -21.58 -18.84 -10.78
C ASP A 576 -21.21 -17.43 -11.28
N LYS A 577 -20.03 -16.94 -10.92
CA LYS A 577 -19.56 -15.58 -11.18
C LYS A 577 -18.09 -15.55 -11.62
N VAL A 578 -17.68 -14.46 -12.26
CA VAL A 578 -16.26 -14.15 -12.54
C VAL A 578 -15.95 -12.71 -12.13
N PHE A 579 -14.80 -12.50 -11.49
CA PHE A 579 -14.28 -11.17 -11.17
C PHE A 579 -12.83 -11.01 -11.63
N ILE A 580 -12.65 -10.20 -12.68
CA ILE A 580 -11.36 -9.76 -13.21
C ILE A 580 -11.14 -8.31 -12.77
N GLY A 581 -10.06 -8.07 -12.03
CA GLY A 581 -9.70 -6.76 -11.49
C GLY A 581 -8.72 -6.86 -10.31
N SER A 582 -8.78 -5.85 -9.41
CA SER A 582 -7.89 -5.65 -8.24
C SER A 582 -6.46 -5.16 -8.56
N CYS A 583 -5.77 -4.64 -7.54
CA CYS A 583 -4.34 -4.27 -7.58
C CYS A 583 -3.41 -5.39 -8.10
N THR A 584 -3.83 -6.66 -8.02
CA THR A 584 -3.03 -7.79 -8.50
C THR A 584 -2.99 -7.86 -10.02
N ASN A 585 -4.15 -7.77 -10.68
CA ASN A 585 -4.36 -8.13 -12.09
C ASN A 585 -5.53 -7.32 -12.70
N SER A 586 -5.26 -6.07 -13.06
CA SER A 586 -6.21 -5.12 -13.66
C SER A 586 -5.55 -4.11 -14.60
N ARG A 587 -4.28 -4.36 -14.98
CA ARG A 587 -3.47 -3.54 -15.89
C ARG A 587 -3.81 -3.89 -17.34
N ILE A 588 -3.31 -3.11 -18.29
CA ILE A 588 -3.67 -3.30 -19.70
C ILE A 588 -3.30 -4.68 -20.25
N GLU A 589 -2.17 -5.29 -19.82
CA GLU A 589 -1.83 -6.67 -20.23
C GLU A 589 -2.84 -7.72 -19.72
N ASP A 590 -3.37 -7.55 -18.51
CA ASP A 590 -4.40 -8.44 -17.95
C ASP A 590 -5.67 -8.38 -18.82
N ILE A 591 -6.05 -7.17 -19.25
CA ILE A 591 -7.25 -6.92 -20.06
C ILE A 591 -7.05 -7.43 -21.50
N ARG A 592 -5.87 -7.23 -22.10
CA ARG A 592 -5.50 -7.81 -23.40
C ARG A 592 -5.56 -9.35 -23.37
N ALA A 593 -5.08 -9.99 -22.30
CA ALA A 593 -5.14 -11.44 -22.11
C ALA A 593 -6.59 -11.96 -21.99
N VAL A 594 -7.45 -11.26 -21.27
CA VAL A 594 -8.89 -11.58 -21.15
C VAL A 594 -9.59 -11.42 -22.51
N ALA A 595 -9.32 -10.33 -23.23
CA ALA A 595 -9.88 -10.09 -24.56
C ALA A 595 -9.46 -11.16 -25.58
N ALA A 596 -8.21 -11.67 -25.50
CA ALA A 596 -7.73 -12.77 -26.34
C ALA A 596 -8.53 -14.08 -26.16
N VAL A 597 -9.01 -14.35 -24.93
CA VAL A 597 -9.91 -15.49 -24.65
C VAL A 597 -11.36 -15.17 -25.04
N ALA A 598 -11.85 -13.96 -24.74
CA ALA A 598 -13.24 -13.56 -24.94
C ALA A 598 -13.65 -13.40 -26.41
N LYS A 599 -12.73 -12.96 -27.28
CA LYS A 599 -12.98 -12.66 -28.70
C LYS A 599 -13.56 -13.86 -29.45
N GLY A 600 -14.71 -13.63 -30.09
CA GLY A 600 -15.47 -14.66 -30.81
C GLY A 600 -16.26 -15.65 -29.94
N ARG A 601 -16.27 -15.46 -28.61
CA ARG A 601 -16.98 -16.32 -27.64
C ARG A 601 -18.10 -15.54 -26.94
N LYS A 602 -18.82 -16.21 -26.03
CA LYS A 602 -19.81 -15.62 -25.13
C LYS A 602 -19.59 -16.17 -23.72
N VAL A 603 -19.89 -15.37 -22.70
CA VAL A 603 -20.01 -15.82 -21.31
C VAL A 603 -21.08 -16.91 -21.25
N ALA A 604 -20.77 -18.03 -20.59
CA ALA A 604 -21.65 -19.20 -20.56
C ALA A 604 -22.95 -18.89 -19.81
N ALA A 605 -24.10 -19.33 -20.32
CA ALA A 605 -25.43 -18.96 -19.81
C ALA A 605 -25.73 -19.35 -18.34
N ARG A 606 -24.84 -20.11 -17.69
CA ARG A 606 -24.88 -20.42 -16.25
C ARG A 606 -24.14 -19.43 -15.35
N VAL A 607 -23.28 -18.59 -15.92
CA VAL A 607 -22.53 -17.56 -15.21
C VAL A 607 -23.45 -16.35 -15.10
N LYS A 608 -23.88 -16.06 -13.86
CA LYS A 608 -24.84 -15.00 -13.53
C LYS A 608 -24.31 -13.61 -13.85
N GLN A 609 -22.98 -13.43 -13.74
CA GLN A 609 -22.27 -12.16 -13.86
C GLN A 609 -20.78 -12.41 -14.06
N ALA A 610 -20.17 -11.70 -15.02
CA ALA A 610 -18.73 -11.71 -15.27
C ALA A 610 -18.23 -10.26 -15.34
N LEU A 611 -17.51 -9.80 -14.33
CA LEU A 611 -17.02 -8.42 -14.21
C LEU A 611 -15.60 -8.29 -14.77
N VAL A 612 -15.34 -7.20 -15.51
CA VAL A 612 -13.98 -6.70 -15.78
C VAL A 612 -13.86 -5.26 -15.28
N VAL A 613 -12.95 -5.06 -14.33
CA VAL A 613 -12.72 -3.80 -13.62
C VAL A 613 -11.28 -3.33 -13.89
N PRO A 614 -11.07 -2.23 -14.64
CA PRO A 614 -9.75 -1.65 -14.87
C PRO A 614 -9.10 -1.16 -13.57
N GLY A 615 -7.76 -1.20 -13.53
CA GLY A 615 -6.99 -0.76 -12.36
C GLY A 615 -6.98 0.76 -12.17
N SER A 616 -7.14 1.51 -13.26
CA SER A 616 -7.17 2.97 -13.28
C SER A 616 -8.04 3.49 -14.43
N GLY A 617 -8.39 4.77 -14.39
CA GLY A 617 -9.05 5.45 -15.50
C GLY A 617 -8.15 5.52 -16.75
N LEU A 618 -6.83 5.52 -16.58
CA LEU A 618 -5.87 5.50 -17.69
C LEU A 618 -5.84 4.14 -18.41
N VAL A 619 -5.82 3.03 -17.67
CA VAL A 619 -5.93 1.68 -18.24
C VAL A 619 -7.31 1.44 -18.85
N LYS A 620 -8.37 2.05 -18.29
CA LYS A 620 -9.70 2.06 -18.88
C LYS A 620 -9.70 2.78 -20.23
N GLU A 621 -9.08 3.96 -20.30
CA GLU A 621 -8.98 4.79 -21.52
C GLU A 621 -8.14 4.06 -22.60
N GLU A 622 -6.99 3.45 -22.25
CA GLU A 622 -6.16 2.65 -23.16
C GLU A 622 -6.92 1.40 -23.69
N ALA A 623 -7.64 0.68 -22.82
CA ALA A 623 -8.47 -0.46 -23.22
C ALA A 623 -9.73 -0.06 -24.01
N GLU A 624 -10.15 1.20 -23.92
CA GLU A 624 -11.21 1.78 -24.74
C GLU A 624 -10.68 2.19 -26.13
N GLU A 625 -9.51 2.82 -26.21
CA GLU A 625 -8.77 3.11 -27.46
C GLU A 625 -8.46 1.84 -28.29
N GLU A 626 -8.05 0.74 -27.63
CA GLU A 626 -7.76 -0.55 -28.28
C GLU A 626 -9.02 -1.36 -28.66
N GLY A 627 -10.22 -0.91 -28.31
CA GLY A 627 -11.46 -1.66 -28.55
C GLY A 627 -11.59 -2.94 -27.72
N LEU A 628 -10.73 -3.16 -26.72
CA LEU A 628 -10.80 -4.34 -25.82
C LEU A 628 -12.15 -4.36 -25.10
N HIS A 629 -12.60 -3.20 -24.62
CA HIS A 629 -13.91 -3.04 -24.00
C HIS A 629 -15.05 -3.56 -24.89
N THR A 630 -14.99 -3.34 -26.20
CA THR A 630 -16.01 -3.78 -27.17
C THR A 630 -16.03 -5.30 -27.26
N ILE A 631 -14.86 -5.94 -27.37
CA ILE A 631 -14.71 -7.40 -27.36
C ILE A 631 -15.31 -8.02 -26.08
N LEU A 632 -15.07 -7.39 -24.93
CA LEU A 632 -15.56 -7.86 -23.64
C LEU A 632 -17.08 -7.71 -23.50
N ILE A 633 -17.63 -6.55 -23.89
CA ILE A 633 -19.09 -6.30 -23.89
C ILE A 633 -19.79 -7.21 -24.89
N GLU A 634 -19.23 -7.42 -26.10
CA GLU A 634 -19.75 -8.37 -27.07
C GLU A 634 -19.74 -9.80 -26.54
N ALA A 635 -18.71 -10.21 -25.82
CA ALA A 635 -18.66 -11.51 -25.17
C ALA A 635 -19.65 -11.63 -23.99
N GLY A 636 -20.19 -10.51 -23.47
CA GLY A 636 -21.16 -10.49 -22.37
C GLY A 636 -20.52 -10.28 -20.98
N PHE A 637 -19.30 -9.76 -20.90
CA PHE A 637 -18.73 -9.25 -19.66
C PHE A 637 -19.28 -7.85 -19.35
N GLU A 638 -19.46 -7.55 -18.07
CA GLU A 638 -19.71 -6.19 -17.60
C GLU A 638 -18.41 -5.41 -17.54
N TRP A 639 -18.27 -4.42 -18.43
CA TRP A 639 -17.18 -3.45 -18.41
C TRP A 639 -17.49 -2.32 -17.41
N ARG A 640 -16.63 -2.13 -16.41
CA ARG A 640 -16.89 -1.28 -15.25
C ARG A 640 -15.97 -0.04 -15.17
N GLU A 641 -16.13 0.75 -14.11
CA GLU A 641 -15.27 1.87 -13.73
C GLU A 641 -14.19 1.43 -12.71
N PRO A 642 -13.07 2.17 -12.57
CA PRO A 642 -11.94 1.74 -11.75
C PRO A 642 -12.20 1.72 -10.24
N GLY A 643 -11.68 0.69 -9.55
CA GLY A 643 -11.73 0.56 -8.09
C GLY A 643 -11.44 -0.87 -7.61
N CYS A 644 -11.25 -1.05 -6.31
CA CYS A 644 -10.94 -2.36 -5.72
C CYS A 644 -12.07 -3.39 -5.91
N SER A 645 -13.32 -2.95 -6.09
CA SER A 645 -14.47 -3.80 -6.41
C SER A 645 -14.60 -4.98 -5.42
N MET A 646 -14.91 -6.17 -5.94
CA MET A 646 -15.08 -7.41 -5.21
C MET A 646 -13.79 -7.95 -4.55
N CYS A 647 -12.62 -7.31 -4.73
CA CYS A 647 -11.37 -7.72 -4.04
C CYS A 647 -11.45 -7.56 -2.51
N LEU A 648 -12.24 -6.58 -2.06
CA LEU A 648 -12.52 -6.30 -0.64
C LEU A 648 -14.03 -6.23 -0.34
N ALA A 649 -14.88 -6.06 -1.36
CA ALA A 649 -16.34 -6.10 -1.23
C ALA A 649 -16.91 -5.12 -0.18
N MET A 650 -16.29 -3.94 -0.01
CA MET A 650 -16.86 -2.81 0.75
C MET A 650 -17.91 -2.08 -0.11
N ASN A 651 -17.50 -1.60 -1.29
CA ASN A 651 -18.37 -1.15 -2.39
C ASN A 651 -19.38 -2.25 -2.86
N PRO A 652 -20.40 -1.92 -3.68
CA PRO A 652 -21.51 -2.83 -4.01
C PRO A 652 -21.18 -4.16 -4.74
N ASP A 653 -19.97 -4.36 -5.27
CA ASP A 653 -19.63 -5.60 -6.00
C ASP A 653 -19.33 -6.76 -5.01
N LYS A 654 -20.31 -7.61 -4.73
CA LYS A 654 -20.20 -8.70 -3.74
C LYS A 654 -20.70 -10.06 -4.27
N LEU A 655 -20.19 -11.13 -3.67
CA LEU A 655 -20.75 -12.49 -3.79
C LEU A 655 -21.92 -12.67 -2.82
N GLY A 656 -22.98 -13.33 -3.28
CA GLY A 656 -24.00 -13.88 -2.40
C GLY A 656 -23.51 -15.15 -1.70
N ALA A 657 -24.23 -15.56 -0.65
CA ALA A 657 -23.92 -16.79 0.06
C ALA A 657 -23.92 -18.01 -0.90
N GLN A 658 -22.93 -18.87 -0.75
CA GLN A 658 -22.67 -20.07 -1.55
C GLN A 658 -22.32 -19.86 -3.03
N GLU A 659 -22.38 -18.63 -3.57
CA GLU A 659 -21.99 -18.35 -4.96
C GLU A 659 -20.50 -18.57 -5.19
N ARG A 660 -20.14 -19.25 -6.28
CA ARG A 660 -18.74 -19.52 -6.64
C ARG A 660 -18.18 -18.56 -7.69
N CYS A 661 -17.06 -17.93 -7.36
CA CYS A 661 -16.33 -17.00 -8.21
C CYS A 661 -15.01 -17.60 -8.71
N ALA A 662 -14.71 -17.46 -10.00
CA ALA A 662 -13.33 -17.46 -10.50
C ALA A 662 -12.81 -16.02 -10.48
N SER A 663 -11.70 -15.76 -9.78
CA SER A 663 -11.24 -14.41 -9.49
C SER A 663 -9.75 -14.20 -9.73
N THR A 664 -9.39 -13.00 -10.19
CA THR A 664 -8.00 -12.54 -10.32
C THR A 664 -7.48 -11.80 -9.08
N SER A 665 -8.30 -11.67 -8.03
CA SER A 665 -7.94 -11.08 -6.74
C SER A 665 -6.83 -11.86 -6.01
N ASN A 666 -6.30 -11.33 -4.91
CA ASN A 666 -5.22 -11.94 -4.15
C ASN A 666 -5.69 -12.75 -2.92
N ARG A 667 -6.93 -12.58 -2.43
CA ARG A 667 -7.42 -13.25 -1.20
C ARG A 667 -8.76 -13.96 -1.39
N ASN A 668 -8.78 -15.26 -1.08
CA ASN A 668 -9.95 -16.16 -1.04
C ASN A 668 -10.34 -16.60 0.38
N PHE A 669 -9.92 -15.85 1.42
CA PHE A 669 -10.31 -16.10 2.80
C PHE A 669 -11.84 -16.04 2.97
N GLU A 670 -12.36 -16.79 3.93
CA GLU A 670 -13.80 -16.92 4.17
C GLU A 670 -14.47 -15.55 4.38
N GLY A 671 -15.51 -15.25 3.59
CA GLY A 671 -16.23 -13.97 3.64
C GLY A 671 -15.59 -12.80 2.89
N ARG A 672 -14.33 -12.91 2.42
CA ARG A 672 -13.54 -11.79 1.85
C ARG A 672 -14.20 -11.07 0.66
N GLN A 673 -14.91 -11.80 -0.19
CA GLN A 673 -15.62 -11.26 -1.35
C GLN A 673 -17.13 -11.10 -1.14
N GLY A 674 -17.62 -11.36 0.08
CA GLY A 674 -19.05 -11.45 0.40
C GLY A 674 -19.33 -12.61 1.37
N ALA A 675 -20.29 -12.44 2.28
CA ALA A 675 -20.56 -13.39 3.35
C ALA A 675 -20.99 -14.77 2.81
N GLY A 676 -20.17 -15.80 3.05
CA GLY A 676 -20.39 -17.16 2.56
C GLY A 676 -20.12 -17.36 1.06
N GLY A 677 -19.56 -16.36 0.35
CA GLY A 677 -19.13 -16.49 -1.04
C GLY A 677 -17.86 -17.34 -1.17
N ARG A 678 -17.71 -18.06 -2.29
CA ARG A 678 -16.66 -19.07 -2.50
C ARG A 678 -15.72 -18.64 -3.64
N THR A 679 -14.44 -18.45 -3.35
CA THR A 679 -13.51 -17.82 -4.30
C THR A 679 -12.37 -18.74 -4.70
N HIS A 680 -12.16 -18.88 -6.01
CA HIS A 680 -11.02 -19.55 -6.62
C HIS A 680 -10.11 -18.48 -7.26
N LEU A 681 -8.87 -18.35 -6.77
CA LEU A 681 -7.88 -17.41 -7.31
C LEU A 681 -7.20 -18.04 -8.52
N CYS A 682 -7.09 -17.31 -9.63
CA CYS A 682 -6.47 -17.77 -10.88
C CYS A 682 -6.00 -16.57 -11.73
N SER A 683 -5.28 -16.82 -12.82
CA SER A 683 -4.84 -15.78 -13.77
C SER A 683 -6.00 -15.17 -14.59
N PRO A 684 -5.85 -13.97 -15.19
CA PRO A 684 -6.93 -13.34 -15.97
C PRO A 684 -7.42 -14.18 -17.14
N ALA A 685 -6.50 -14.84 -17.85
CA ALA A 685 -6.86 -15.70 -18.96
C ALA A 685 -7.59 -16.98 -18.49
N MET A 686 -7.24 -17.52 -17.31
CA MET A 686 -7.96 -18.60 -16.64
C MET A 686 -9.36 -18.16 -16.18
N ALA A 687 -9.51 -16.96 -15.61
CA ALA A 687 -10.80 -16.39 -15.23
C ALA A 687 -11.70 -16.15 -16.45
N ALA A 688 -11.13 -15.68 -17.56
CA ALA A 688 -11.82 -15.52 -18.84
C ALA A 688 -12.25 -16.88 -19.45
N ALA A 689 -11.38 -17.89 -19.38
CA ALA A 689 -11.68 -19.26 -19.80
C ALA A 689 -12.84 -19.85 -18.97
N ALA A 690 -12.87 -19.56 -17.67
CA ALA A 690 -13.96 -19.94 -16.80
C ALA A 690 -15.27 -19.21 -17.13
N ALA A 691 -15.22 -17.92 -17.48
CA ALA A 691 -16.40 -17.16 -17.89
C ALA A 691 -17.08 -17.75 -19.14
N VAL A 692 -16.31 -18.12 -20.17
CA VAL A 692 -16.85 -18.63 -21.43
C VAL A 692 -17.21 -20.13 -21.42
N THR A 693 -16.79 -20.88 -20.39
CA THR A 693 -17.12 -22.31 -20.24
C THR A 693 -18.05 -22.62 -19.05
N GLY A 694 -18.17 -21.73 -18.07
CA GLY A 694 -19.00 -21.88 -16.88
C GLY A 694 -18.43 -22.85 -15.82
N ARG A 695 -17.18 -23.28 -15.96
CA ARG A 695 -16.41 -24.12 -15.02
C ARG A 695 -14.99 -23.58 -14.91
N LEU A 696 -14.23 -23.96 -13.88
CA LEU A 696 -12.77 -23.79 -13.93
C LEU A 696 -12.25 -24.54 -15.17
N CYS A 697 -11.42 -23.90 -16.00
CA CYS A 697 -11.07 -24.40 -17.32
C CYS A 697 -9.60 -24.08 -17.60
N ASP A 698 -8.83 -25.06 -18.07
CA ASP A 698 -7.44 -24.85 -18.47
C ASP A 698 -7.42 -23.97 -19.73
N VAL A 699 -6.82 -22.79 -19.62
CA VAL A 699 -6.73 -21.82 -20.73
C VAL A 699 -6.10 -22.43 -22.00
N ARG A 700 -5.26 -23.47 -21.85
CA ARG A 700 -4.62 -24.19 -22.96
C ARG A 700 -5.61 -25.02 -23.80
N GLU A 701 -6.82 -25.30 -23.29
CA GLU A 701 -7.91 -25.92 -24.06
C GLU A 701 -8.53 -24.94 -25.09
N LEU A 702 -8.22 -23.64 -25.01
CA LEU A 702 -8.85 -22.60 -25.83
C LEU A 702 -7.87 -21.94 -26.81
N THR A 703 -8.26 -21.85 -28.08
CA THR A 703 -7.55 -21.03 -29.07
C THR A 703 -7.60 -19.55 -28.66
N LEU A 704 -6.44 -18.97 -28.32
CA LEU A 704 -6.32 -17.56 -28.02
C LEU A 704 -6.35 -16.75 -29.32
N SER A 705 -7.19 -15.71 -29.36
CA SER A 705 -7.24 -14.78 -30.49
C SER A 705 -6.10 -13.78 -30.42
N ALA A 706 -5.48 -13.48 -31.56
CA ALA A 706 -4.57 -12.35 -31.66
C ALA A 706 -5.31 -11.03 -31.34
N ILE A 707 -4.75 -10.31 -30.36
CA ILE A 707 -5.07 -8.92 -30.02
C ILE A 707 -3.83 -8.10 -30.43
N PRO A 708 -3.89 -7.30 -31.51
CA PRO A 708 -2.75 -6.48 -31.91
C PRO A 708 -2.53 -5.38 -30.88
N ALA A 709 -1.41 -5.43 -30.16
CA ALA A 709 -0.97 -4.32 -29.33
C ALA A 709 -0.56 -3.13 -30.23
N PRO A 710 -1.01 -1.90 -29.96
CA PRO A 710 -0.52 -0.72 -30.66
C PRO A 710 0.97 -0.50 -30.33
N ALA A 711 1.74 0.02 -31.29
CA ALA A 711 3.17 0.29 -31.08
C ALA A 711 3.44 1.35 -30.00
N SER A 712 2.44 2.21 -29.74
CA SER A 712 2.34 3.14 -28.60
C SER A 712 0.91 3.70 -28.60
N SER A 713 0.21 3.74 -27.47
CA SER A 713 -1.08 4.45 -27.39
C SER A 713 -0.87 5.98 -27.37
N PRO A 714 -1.81 6.79 -27.90
CA PRO A 714 -1.80 8.24 -27.73
C PRO A 714 -1.63 8.66 -26.27
N LEU A 715 -2.30 7.97 -25.35
CA LEU A 715 -2.18 8.18 -23.90
C LEU A 715 -0.76 7.95 -23.36
N GLN A 716 -0.09 6.90 -23.81
CA GLN A 716 1.30 6.62 -23.42
C GLN A 716 2.24 7.70 -23.95
N LEU A 717 1.98 8.24 -25.15
CA LEU A 717 2.73 9.37 -25.72
C LEU A 717 2.47 10.68 -24.96
N GLU A 718 1.23 10.97 -24.56
CA GLU A 718 0.90 12.12 -23.71
C GLU A 718 1.55 12.02 -22.33
N GLN A 719 1.46 10.85 -21.67
CA GLN A 719 2.11 10.59 -20.38
C GLN A 719 3.62 10.80 -20.49
N ASN A 720 4.26 10.23 -21.52
CA ASN A 720 5.70 10.34 -21.73
C ASN A 720 6.18 11.76 -22.07
N ALA A 721 5.28 12.65 -22.50
CA ALA A 721 5.55 14.06 -22.73
C ALA A 721 5.32 14.95 -21.49
N ALA A 722 4.74 14.42 -20.42
CA ALA A 722 4.33 15.19 -19.23
C ALA A 722 5.42 15.35 -18.15
N ALA A 723 6.50 14.56 -18.19
CA ALA A 723 7.59 14.65 -17.22
C ALA A 723 8.25 16.04 -17.16
N SER A 724 8.29 16.64 -15.98
CA SER A 724 8.85 17.98 -15.75
C SER A 724 9.92 18.00 -14.65
N ASP A 725 10.66 19.11 -14.60
CA ASP A 725 11.70 19.34 -13.60
C ASP A 725 11.06 19.63 -12.24
N SER A 726 11.64 19.10 -11.14
CA SER A 726 11.10 19.27 -9.79
C SER A 726 11.07 20.74 -9.36
N ALA A 727 10.03 21.15 -8.61
CA ALA A 727 10.03 22.43 -7.89
C ALA A 727 10.96 22.42 -6.66
N GLY A 728 11.51 21.26 -6.30
CA GLY A 728 12.27 21.02 -5.07
C GLY A 728 11.45 20.29 -4.01
N ALA A 729 12.08 20.03 -2.86
CA ALA A 729 11.40 19.47 -1.69
C ALA A 729 10.46 20.52 -1.07
N VAL A 730 9.22 20.13 -0.76
CA VAL A 730 8.27 21.00 -0.03
C VAL A 730 8.11 20.47 1.39
N ILE A 731 9.02 20.88 2.28
CA ILE A 731 9.01 20.49 3.69
C ILE A 731 8.22 21.52 4.50
N ARG A 732 7.18 21.06 5.21
CA ARG A 732 6.47 21.83 6.24
C ARG A 732 7.01 21.43 7.60
N ASP A 733 7.93 22.24 8.13
CA ASP A 733 8.32 22.16 9.53
C ASP A 733 7.25 22.79 10.44
N LEU A 734 7.11 22.26 11.65
CA LEU A 734 6.69 23.06 12.79
C LEU A 734 7.94 23.73 13.37
N ASP A 735 7.82 25.01 13.74
CA ASP A 735 8.67 25.56 14.79
C ASP A 735 8.41 24.73 16.05
N VAL A 736 9.41 23.95 16.49
CA VAL A 736 9.30 23.03 17.63
C VAL A 736 9.40 23.83 18.94
N THR A 737 8.37 24.63 19.17
CA THR A 737 7.96 25.09 20.49
C THR A 737 7.32 23.91 21.23
N ASP A 738 7.42 23.87 22.56
CA ASP A 738 7.25 22.64 23.35
C ASP A 738 5.89 21.94 23.16
N GLY A 739 4.84 22.68 22.79
CA GLY A 739 3.51 22.12 22.49
C GLY A 739 3.44 21.24 21.23
N ALA A 740 4.40 21.33 20.29
CA ALA A 740 4.39 20.56 19.04
C ALA A 740 4.69 19.06 19.24
N ALA A 741 5.51 18.74 20.24
CA ALA A 741 5.84 17.36 20.61
C ALA A 741 4.76 16.71 21.49
N ALA A 742 3.91 17.52 22.14
CA ALA A 742 2.85 17.08 23.05
C ALA A 742 1.62 16.54 22.28
N GLY A 743 1.75 15.36 21.66
CA GLY A 743 0.65 14.70 20.94
C GLY A 743 -0.47 14.15 21.83
N MET A 744 -0.26 14.10 23.14
CA MET A 744 -1.28 13.75 24.13
C MET A 744 -1.22 14.73 25.33
N MET A 745 -2.31 14.85 26.08
CA MET A 745 -2.32 15.72 27.25
C MET A 745 -1.28 15.25 28.28
N ALA A 746 -0.39 16.15 28.69
CA ALA A 746 0.54 15.89 29.78
C ALA A 746 -0.22 15.50 31.08
N PHE A 747 0.42 14.67 31.90
CA PHE A 747 -0.05 14.25 33.22
C PHE A 747 1.04 14.62 34.23
N THR A 748 0.75 15.56 35.13
CA THR A 748 1.65 15.96 36.22
C THR A 748 1.01 15.62 37.55
N ASN A 749 0.04 16.43 37.99
CA ASN A 749 -0.79 16.16 39.16
C ASN A 749 -2.27 16.22 38.76
N LEU A 750 -3.08 15.29 39.26
CA LEU A 750 -4.51 15.22 39.03
C LEU A 750 -5.27 15.07 40.35
N LYS A 751 -6.02 16.10 40.73
CA LYS A 751 -6.87 16.12 41.94
C LYS A 751 -8.35 16.18 41.58
N GLY A 752 -9.18 15.44 42.33
CA GLY A 752 -10.64 15.53 42.24
C GLY A 752 -11.34 14.39 42.97
N VAL A 753 -12.68 14.39 42.92
CA VAL A 753 -13.47 13.25 43.42
C VAL A 753 -13.48 12.14 42.37
N ALA A 754 -13.01 10.97 42.77
CA ALA A 754 -12.97 9.78 41.93
C ALA A 754 -14.32 9.04 41.92
N ALA A 755 -14.64 8.33 40.85
CA ALA A 755 -15.81 7.46 40.77
C ALA A 755 -15.49 6.00 41.17
N PRO A 756 -16.28 5.35 42.04
CA PRO A 756 -16.09 3.95 42.41
C PRO A 756 -16.80 2.98 41.43
N LEU A 757 -16.04 2.21 40.67
CA LEU A 757 -16.50 1.15 39.78
C LEU A 757 -15.89 -0.20 40.19
N ASP A 758 -16.26 -0.70 41.38
CA ASP A 758 -15.77 -1.99 41.91
C ASP A 758 -16.42 -3.20 41.24
N ILE A 759 -16.22 -3.30 39.92
CA ILE A 759 -16.55 -4.46 39.10
C ILE A 759 -15.21 -5.11 38.72
N SER A 760 -15.05 -6.39 39.02
CA SER A 760 -13.85 -7.16 38.65
C SER A 760 -14.02 -7.78 37.27
N ASN A 761 -12.94 -7.86 36.50
CA ASN A 761 -12.88 -8.32 35.11
C ASN A 761 -13.75 -7.46 34.17
N VAL A 762 -13.72 -6.14 34.32
CA VAL A 762 -14.29 -5.22 33.32
C VAL A 762 -13.46 -5.33 32.04
N ASP A 763 -13.99 -6.02 31.05
CA ASP A 763 -13.29 -6.28 29.79
C ASP A 763 -13.47 -5.14 28.77
N THR A 764 -12.70 -5.20 27.67
CA THR A 764 -12.76 -4.16 26.62
C THR A 764 -14.04 -4.14 25.80
N ASP A 765 -14.85 -5.20 25.82
CA ASP A 765 -16.18 -5.22 25.21
C ASP A 765 -17.19 -4.51 26.12
N MET A 766 -17.10 -4.70 27.44
CA MET A 766 -17.82 -3.91 28.44
C MET A 766 -17.41 -2.42 28.42
N ILE A 767 -16.14 -2.11 28.16
CA ILE A 767 -15.69 -0.71 27.99
C ILE A 767 -16.20 -0.13 26.68
N ILE A 768 -16.04 -0.81 25.55
CA ILE A 768 -16.56 -0.35 24.25
C ILE A 768 -17.04 -1.53 23.38
N PRO A 769 -18.38 -1.71 23.26
CA PRO A 769 -18.95 -2.75 22.41
C PRO A 769 -18.54 -2.60 20.94
N LYS A 770 -18.43 -3.73 20.25
CA LYS A 770 -17.99 -3.84 18.84
C LYS A 770 -18.81 -2.98 17.88
N GLU A 771 -20.08 -2.70 18.21
CA GLU A 771 -21.01 -1.86 17.44
C GLU A 771 -20.49 -0.43 17.23
N TYR A 772 -19.72 0.10 18.18
CA TYR A 772 -19.18 1.48 18.15
C TYR A 772 -17.84 1.59 17.39
N LEU A 773 -17.21 0.47 17.03
CA LEU A 773 -15.88 0.43 16.39
C LEU A 773 -15.89 0.77 14.88
N LYS A 774 -17.00 1.32 14.36
CA LYS A 774 -17.17 1.73 12.96
C LYS A 774 -16.91 3.23 12.73
N THR A 775 -16.34 3.91 13.72
CA THR A 775 -16.09 5.35 13.69
C THR A 775 -14.96 5.74 12.71
N ILE A 776 -15.13 6.87 12.04
CA ILE A 776 -14.05 7.53 11.26
C ILE A 776 -13.19 8.47 12.12
N LYS A 777 -13.46 8.51 13.43
CA LYS A 777 -12.83 9.39 14.43
C LYS A 777 -12.23 8.62 15.59
N LYS A 778 -11.11 9.11 16.11
CA LYS A 778 -10.57 8.76 17.43
C LYS A 778 -11.34 9.47 18.56
N THR A 779 -11.91 10.64 18.28
CA THR A 779 -12.59 11.50 19.26
C THR A 779 -14.13 11.40 19.23
N GLY A 780 -14.76 11.78 20.35
CA GLY A 780 -16.21 11.81 20.51
C GLY A 780 -16.82 10.48 20.97
N LEU A 781 -16.01 9.53 21.45
CA LEU A 781 -16.41 8.19 21.89
C LEU A 781 -16.87 8.12 23.35
N GLY A 782 -16.92 9.23 24.08
CA GLY A 782 -17.35 9.28 25.49
C GLY A 782 -18.81 8.85 25.74
N PHE A 783 -19.64 8.76 24.70
CA PHE A 783 -20.97 8.16 24.77
C PHE A 783 -20.97 6.64 24.50
N ALA A 784 -19.92 6.09 23.88
CA ALA A 784 -19.77 4.66 23.64
C ALA A 784 -19.19 3.92 24.86
N ALA A 785 -18.38 4.63 25.67
CA ALA A 785 -17.80 4.12 26.90
C ALA A 785 -18.86 3.59 27.88
N PHE A 786 -18.75 2.30 28.22
CA PHE A 786 -19.66 1.54 29.10
C PHE A 786 -21.13 1.52 28.67
N ALA A 787 -21.42 1.64 27.37
CA ALA A 787 -22.79 1.83 26.87
C ALA A 787 -23.80 0.77 27.36
N GLU A 788 -23.43 -0.51 27.44
CA GLU A 788 -24.32 -1.59 27.92
C GLU A 788 -24.61 -1.52 29.43
N LEU A 789 -23.75 -0.87 30.22
CA LEU A 789 -23.96 -0.63 31.65
C LEU A 789 -24.66 0.71 31.92
N ARG A 790 -24.48 1.69 31.01
CA ARG A 790 -24.99 3.05 31.13
C ARG A 790 -26.39 3.24 30.56
N TYR A 791 -26.82 2.44 29.59
CA TYR A 791 -28.08 2.68 28.88
C TYR A 791 -29.00 1.45 28.89
N LEU A 792 -30.30 1.70 29.01
CA LEU A 792 -31.36 0.70 28.81
C LEU A 792 -31.59 0.40 27.31
N ASN A 793 -30.98 1.17 26.41
CA ASN A 793 -31.13 1.09 24.96
C ASN A 793 -29.80 1.26 24.18
N PRO A 794 -28.72 0.55 24.52
CA PRO A 794 -27.40 0.78 23.94
C PRO A 794 -27.39 0.61 22.41
N VAL A 795 -28.14 -0.36 21.89
CA VAL A 795 -28.28 -0.59 20.43
C VAL A 795 -28.95 0.59 19.70
N GLU A 796 -29.89 1.30 20.35
CA GLU A 796 -30.50 2.51 19.78
C GLU A 796 -29.48 3.66 19.74
N VAL A 797 -28.70 3.84 20.81
CA VAL A 797 -27.62 4.83 20.92
C VAL A 797 -26.50 4.55 19.91
N ALA A 798 -26.07 3.30 19.76
CA ALA A 798 -25.08 2.87 18.77
C ALA A 798 -25.55 3.16 17.34
N LYS A 799 -26.81 2.84 17.02
CA LYS A 799 -27.41 3.11 15.72
C LYS A 799 -27.57 4.61 15.42
N ALA A 800 -27.79 5.43 16.45
CA ALA A 800 -27.89 6.88 16.32
C ALA A 800 -26.53 7.59 16.24
N GLY A 801 -25.44 6.94 16.66
CA GLY A 801 -24.10 7.54 16.71
C GLY A 801 -23.94 8.66 17.74
N LYS A 802 -24.87 8.78 18.71
CA LYS A 802 -24.87 9.77 19.79
C LYS A 802 -25.81 9.37 20.93
N ALA A 803 -25.57 9.88 22.13
CA ALA A 803 -26.52 9.78 23.25
C ALA A 803 -27.62 10.85 23.22
N ASP A 804 -27.32 12.08 22.78
CA ASP A 804 -28.20 13.24 22.96
C ASP A 804 -29.56 13.10 22.26
N GLY A 805 -30.62 13.08 23.07
CA GLY A 805 -32.00 12.87 22.65
C GLY A 805 -32.36 11.42 22.31
N VAL A 806 -31.49 10.45 22.64
CA VAL A 806 -31.67 9.02 22.30
C VAL A 806 -31.46 8.12 23.53
N ALA A 807 -30.46 8.40 24.36
CA ALA A 807 -30.08 7.55 25.48
C ALA A 807 -31.14 7.53 26.60
N LYS A 808 -31.45 6.33 27.09
CA LYS A 808 -32.26 6.08 28.29
C LYS A 808 -31.31 5.59 29.38
N GLU A 809 -30.80 6.52 30.20
CA GLU A 809 -29.74 6.23 31.18
C GLU A 809 -30.20 5.29 32.30
N VAL A 810 -29.30 4.39 32.71
CA VAL A 810 -29.40 3.63 33.96
C VAL A 810 -28.96 4.57 35.09
N ALA A 811 -29.92 5.15 35.82
CA ALA A 811 -29.66 6.18 36.83
C ALA A 811 -28.70 5.73 37.94
N ASP A 812 -28.77 4.46 38.35
CA ASP A 812 -27.92 3.91 39.42
C ASP A 812 -26.49 3.60 38.97
N PHE A 813 -26.18 3.57 37.67
CA PHE A 813 -24.83 3.30 37.19
C PHE A 813 -23.89 4.49 37.50
N VAL A 814 -22.74 4.21 38.11
CA VAL A 814 -21.92 5.23 38.78
C VAL A 814 -21.55 6.43 37.89
N LEU A 815 -21.19 6.22 36.61
CA LEU A 815 -20.78 7.30 35.71
C LEU A 815 -21.95 8.11 35.11
N ASN A 816 -23.19 7.72 35.39
CA ASN A 816 -24.38 8.50 35.05
C ASN A 816 -24.88 9.38 36.22
N ARG A 817 -24.39 9.14 37.45
CA ARG A 817 -24.91 9.85 38.64
C ARG A 817 -24.40 11.30 38.70
N PRO A 818 -25.24 12.28 39.11
CA PRO A 818 -24.86 13.69 39.14
C PRO A 818 -23.62 14.04 39.97
N GLU A 819 -23.28 13.25 40.99
CA GLU A 819 -22.13 13.53 41.86
C GLU A 819 -20.78 13.30 41.16
N TYR A 820 -20.76 12.42 40.14
CA TYR A 820 -19.58 12.09 39.33
C TYR A 820 -19.65 12.68 37.92
N ARG A 821 -20.86 12.96 37.40
CA ARG A 821 -21.09 13.57 36.08
C ARG A 821 -21.24 15.10 36.15
N ASP A 822 -22.10 15.59 37.04
CA ASP A 822 -22.64 16.95 37.02
C ASP A 822 -21.99 17.91 38.04
N ARG A 823 -20.90 17.49 38.71
CA ARG A 823 -19.94 18.41 39.38
C ARG A 823 -19.25 19.40 38.43
N ALA A 824 -19.57 19.32 37.13
CA ALA A 824 -19.17 20.21 36.03
C ALA A 824 -19.42 21.72 36.26
N GLY A 825 -20.13 22.14 37.30
CA GLY A 825 -20.40 23.55 37.65
C GLY A 825 -19.20 24.44 38.03
N ARG A 826 -17.96 24.03 37.72
CA ARG A 826 -16.75 24.86 37.80
C ARG A 826 -15.91 24.78 36.52
N ASP A 827 -15.67 23.56 36.01
CA ASP A 827 -14.74 23.30 34.91
C ASP A 827 -15.40 22.74 33.63
N GLY A 828 -16.69 22.40 33.64
CA GLY A 828 -17.40 21.82 32.48
C GLY A 828 -17.10 20.34 32.16
N VAL A 829 -16.35 19.62 33.02
CA VAL A 829 -15.99 18.20 32.83
C VAL A 829 -16.37 17.38 34.08
N GLY A 830 -16.74 16.12 33.88
CA GLY A 830 -17.06 15.17 34.95
C GLY A 830 -15.84 14.65 35.71
N THR A 831 -15.98 13.51 36.40
CA THR A 831 -14.90 12.88 37.17
C THR A 831 -13.67 12.58 36.30
N LYS A 832 -12.49 12.88 36.83
CA LYS A 832 -11.21 12.72 36.14
C LYS A 832 -10.44 11.46 36.59
N ILE A 833 -10.92 10.77 37.63
CA ILE A 833 -10.28 9.62 38.27
C ILE A 833 -11.31 8.49 38.44
N LEU A 834 -10.98 7.28 38.00
CA LEU A 834 -11.80 6.09 38.19
C LEU A 834 -11.11 5.13 39.17
N ILE A 835 -11.75 4.75 40.28
CA ILE A 835 -11.27 3.65 41.13
C ILE A 835 -12.02 2.39 40.72
N ALA A 836 -11.31 1.39 40.21
CA ALA A 836 -11.89 0.23 39.55
C ALA A 836 -11.58 -1.09 40.28
N GLY A 837 -12.44 -2.09 40.05
CA GLY A 837 -12.20 -3.47 40.49
C GLY A 837 -11.05 -4.16 39.74
N ASP A 838 -10.82 -5.42 40.10
CA ASP A 838 -9.61 -6.16 39.73
C ASP A 838 -9.59 -6.60 38.26
N ASN A 839 -8.42 -6.81 37.68
CA ASN A 839 -8.20 -7.23 36.28
C ASN A 839 -8.93 -6.33 35.24
N PHE A 840 -8.71 -5.02 35.36
CA PHE A 840 -9.39 -4.03 34.53
C PHE A 840 -8.83 -3.96 33.10
N GLY A 841 -9.72 -3.85 32.10
CA GLY A 841 -9.37 -3.75 30.68
C GLY A 841 -8.94 -5.07 30.03
N CYS A 842 -9.34 -6.22 30.58
CA CYS A 842 -9.04 -7.53 30.01
C CYS A 842 -9.76 -7.80 28.67
N GLY A 843 -9.39 -8.88 27.98
CA GLY A 843 -10.04 -9.28 26.72
C GLY A 843 -9.36 -8.75 25.45
N SER A 844 -10.12 -8.05 24.60
CA SER A 844 -9.71 -7.69 23.23
C SER A 844 -8.68 -6.56 23.18
N SER A 845 -7.70 -6.63 22.27
CA SER A 845 -6.79 -5.49 22.00
C SER A 845 -7.52 -4.33 21.29
N ARG A 846 -8.10 -3.39 22.04
CA ARG A 846 -8.83 -2.22 21.51
C ARG A 846 -8.26 -0.90 22.03
N GLU A 847 -7.60 -0.13 21.17
CA GLU A 847 -7.20 1.26 21.49
C GLU A 847 -8.42 2.20 21.66
N HIS A 848 -9.55 1.86 21.04
CA HIS A 848 -10.84 2.54 21.24
C HIS A 848 -11.32 2.53 22.70
N ALA A 849 -10.87 1.58 23.54
CA ALA A 849 -11.27 1.48 24.94
C ALA A 849 -10.70 2.63 25.81
N PRO A 850 -9.37 2.90 25.84
CA PRO A 850 -8.86 4.10 26.48
C PRO A 850 -9.28 5.41 25.79
N TRP A 851 -9.50 5.43 24.47
CA TRP A 851 -10.06 6.62 23.79
C TRP A 851 -11.45 6.99 24.34
N SER A 852 -12.37 6.01 24.41
CA SER A 852 -13.73 6.26 24.89
C SER A 852 -13.77 6.68 26.37
N ILE A 853 -12.90 6.12 27.21
CA ILE A 853 -12.75 6.53 28.62
C ILE A 853 -12.16 7.95 28.71
N SER A 854 -11.14 8.28 27.92
CA SER A 854 -10.54 9.62 27.89
C SER A 854 -11.54 10.68 27.43
N ASP A 855 -12.40 10.35 26.47
CA ASP A 855 -13.49 11.23 25.99
C ASP A 855 -14.63 11.42 27.03
N MET A 856 -14.69 10.62 28.10
CA MET A 856 -15.52 10.92 29.28
C MET A 856 -14.88 11.95 30.23
N GLY A 857 -13.62 12.34 29.98
CA GLY A 857 -12.83 13.22 30.85
C GLY A 857 -11.98 12.47 31.89
N ILE A 858 -12.02 11.13 31.92
CA ILE A 858 -11.24 10.30 32.85
C ILE A 858 -9.78 10.27 32.37
N ARG A 859 -8.86 10.74 33.22
CA ARG A 859 -7.41 10.84 32.95
C ARG A 859 -6.57 9.88 33.78
N CYS A 860 -7.14 9.29 34.84
CA CYS A 860 -6.49 8.31 35.69
C CYS A 860 -7.45 7.15 36.00
N ILE A 861 -6.94 5.92 36.02
CA ILE A 861 -7.65 4.74 36.53
C ILE A 861 -6.78 4.09 37.59
N ILE A 862 -7.33 3.83 38.77
CA ILE A 862 -6.65 3.14 39.88
C ILE A 862 -7.32 1.78 40.08
N SER A 863 -6.54 0.69 40.05
CA SER A 863 -7.03 -0.69 40.27
C SER A 863 -5.96 -1.51 41.00
N SER A 864 -6.32 -2.72 41.43
CA SER A 864 -5.35 -3.71 41.92
C SER A 864 -4.54 -4.37 40.80
N SER A 865 -5.07 -4.35 39.57
CA SER A 865 -4.52 -5.09 38.43
C SER A 865 -5.18 -4.69 37.12
N PHE A 866 -4.38 -4.63 36.06
CA PHE A 866 -4.84 -4.36 34.69
C PHE A 866 -4.36 -5.49 33.76
N ALA A 867 -5.01 -5.64 32.60
CA ALA A 867 -4.45 -6.42 31.51
C ALA A 867 -3.39 -5.61 30.73
N ASP A 868 -2.23 -6.22 30.45
CA ASP A 868 -1.03 -5.57 29.89
C ASP A 868 -1.29 -4.69 28.67
N ILE A 869 -2.14 -5.16 27.75
CA ILE A 869 -2.45 -4.46 26.49
C ILE A 869 -3.22 -3.17 26.77
N PHE A 870 -4.26 -3.23 27.62
CA PHE A 870 -5.02 -2.05 28.00
C PHE A 870 -4.16 -1.08 28.81
N HIS A 871 -3.37 -1.58 29.76
CA HIS A 871 -2.42 -0.81 30.56
C HIS A 871 -1.43 -0.02 29.67
N SER A 872 -0.80 -0.69 28.69
CA SER A 872 0.07 -0.06 27.69
C SER A 872 -0.67 0.99 26.85
N ASN A 873 -1.90 0.67 26.41
CA ASN A 873 -2.68 1.57 25.56
C ASN A 873 -3.16 2.82 26.32
N CYS A 874 -3.42 2.75 27.62
CA CYS A 874 -3.69 3.94 28.45
C CYS A 874 -2.51 4.93 28.41
N MET A 875 -1.29 4.43 28.72
CA MET A 875 -0.09 5.27 28.78
C MET A 875 0.29 5.87 27.41
N LYS A 876 0.03 5.14 26.32
CA LYS A 876 0.18 5.64 24.92
C LYS A 876 -0.81 6.75 24.55
N ASN A 877 -1.90 6.92 25.30
CA ASN A 877 -2.99 7.85 24.99
C ASN A 877 -3.24 8.88 26.11
N GLY A 878 -2.22 9.20 26.92
CA GLY A 878 -2.27 10.30 27.89
C GLY A 878 -3.05 10.03 29.18
N MET A 879 -3.44 8.77 29.42
CA MET A 879 -4.12 8.30 30.61
C MET A 879 -3.15 7.51 31.51
N LEU A 880 -3.17 7.77 32.81
CA LEU A 880 -2.35 7.07 33.79
C LEU A 880 -3.14 5.90 34.42
N PRO A 881 -2.79 4.63 34.12
CA PRO A 881 -3.19 3.51 34.96
C PRO A 881 -2.28 3.46 36.20
N VAL A 882 -2.87 3.32 37.38
CA VAL A 882 -2.17 3.21 38.67
C VAL A 882 -2.52 1.87 39.30
N THR A 883 -1.51 1.03 39.55
CA THR A 883 -1.67 -0.26 40.22
C THR A 883 -1.30 -0.12 41.70
N LEU A 884 -2.20 -0.49 42.62
CA LEU A 884 -1.98 -0.47 44.08
C LEU A 884 -2.43 -1.79 44.74
N PRO A 885 -1.94 -2.14 45.95
CA PRO A 885 -2.51 -3.20 46.77
C PRO A 885 -4.05 -3.12 46.92
N ARG A 886 -4.74 -4.27 46.90
CA ARG A 886 -6.22 -4.33 46.90
C ARG A 886 -6.85 -3.68 48.14
N ASP A 887 -6.18 -3.72 49.29
CA ASP A 887 -6.61 -3.06 50.52
C ASP A 887 -6.54 -1.53 50.43
N GLU A 888 -5.50 -0.99 49.79
CA GLU A 888 -5.39 0.44 49.47
C GLU A 888 -6.48 0.87 48.46
N VAL A 889 -6.76 0.05 47.45
CA VAL A 889 -7.85 0.26 46.48
C VAL A 889 -9.23 0.24 47.16
N VAL A 890 -9.46 -0.70 48.08
CA VAL A 890 -10.70 -0.76 48.88
C VAL A 890 -10.89 0.47 49.78
N GLU A 891 -9.81 1.05 50.29
CA GLU A 891 -9.86 2.32 51.00
C GLU A 891 -10.18 3.51 50.07
N LEU A 892 -9.62 3.54 48.85
CA LEU A 892 -9.95 4.56 47.84
C LEU A 892 -11.40 4.44 47.35
N LEU A 893 -11.94 3.22 47.22
CA LEU A 893 -13.35 2.98 46.89
C LEU A 893 -14.30 3.54 47.94
N LYS A 894 -13.96 3.44 49.24
CA LYS A 894 -14.73 4.05 50.33
C LYS A 894 -14.70 5.57 50.26
N ASP A 895 -13.52 6.15 50.02
CA ASP A 895 -13.36 7.62 49.92
C ASP A 895 -14.07 8.20 48.69
N ALA A 896 -13.99 7.51 47.55
CA ALA A 896 -14.73 7.82 46.33
C ALA A 896 -16.25 7.77 46.55
N THR A 897 -16.75 6.71 47.20
CA THR A 897 -18.17 6.57 47.59
C THR A 897 -18.62 7.66 48.57
N ALA A 898 -17.73 8.10 49.45
CA ALA A 898 -17.94 9.21 50.37
C ALA A 898 -17.72 10.60 49.73
N LEU A 899 -17.49 10.67 48.42
CA LEU A 899 -17.29 11.87 47.61
C LEU A 899 -16.13 12.78 48.06
N LYS A 900 -15.09 12.17 48.66
CA LYS A 900 -13.84 12.84 49.06
C LYS A 900 -12.90 13.04 47.88
N GLU A 901 -11.95 13.97 48.01
CA GLU A 901 -10.93 14.17 46.98
C GLU A 901 -9.77 13.17 47.10
N VAL A 902 -9.30 12.72 45.93
CA VAL A 902 -8.06 11.96 45.73
C VAL A 902 -7.15 12.79 44.84
N GLU A 903 -5.86 12.78 45.12
CA GLU A 903 -4.81 13.47 44.37
C GLU A 903 -3.79 12.46 43.85
N VAL A 904 -3.39 12.55 42.58
CA VAL A 904 -2.46 11.62 41.93
C VAL A 904 -1.31 12.41 41.33
N ASP A 905 -0.15 12.34 41.99
CA ASP A 905 1.09 13.03 41.65
C ASP A 905 2.03 12.06 40.93
N LEU A 906 2.16 12.21 39.60
CA LEU A 906 3.07 11.39 38.78
C LEU A 906 4.55 11.73 39.02
N PRO A 907 4.99 13.00 39.15
CA PRO A 907 6.36 13.33 39.56
C PRO A 907 6.85 12.55 40.79
N SER A 908 6.09 12.55 41.90
CA SER A 908 6.44 11.78 43.12
C SER A 908 5.99 10.32 43.11
N GLN A 909 5.14 9.93 42.16
CA GLN A 909 4.49 8.61 42.08
C GLN A 909 3.67 8.27 43.33
N THR A 910 2.85 9.21 43.80
CA THR A 910 1.97 9.01 44.95
C THR A 910 0.50 9.27 44.66
N VAL A 911 -0.36 8.46 45.28
CA VAL A 911 -1.80 8.70 45.43
C VAL A 911 -2.02 9.20 46.85
N ILE A 912 -2.62 10.39 46.99
CA ILE A 912 -2.81 11.08 48.27
C ILE A 912 -4.31 11.16 48.55
N ARG A 913 -4.72 10.62 49.70
CA ARG A 913 -6.10 10.70 50.21
C ARG A 913 -6.33 12.05 50.88
N GLU A 914 -7.58 12.52 50.93
CA GLU A 914 -7.98 13.73 51.68
C GLU A 914 -7.52 13.73 53.15
N CYS A 915 -7.40 12.55 53.78
CA CYS A 915 -6.86 12.39 55.14
C CYS A 915 -5.32 12.52 55.26
N GLY A 916 -4.62 12.87 54.18
CA GLY A 916 -3.16 13.00 54.12
C GLY A 916 -2.38 11.69 54.03
N THR A 917 -3.06 10.54 54.06
CA THR A 917 -2.44 9.22 53.83
C THR A 917 -1.96 9.14 52.38
N LYS A 918 -0.75 8.60 52.17
CA LYS A 918 -0.13 8.44 50.86
C LYS A 918 0.13 6.97 50.55
N TYR A 919 -0.20 6.59 49.33
CA TYR A 919 0.16 5.31 48.71
C TYR A 919 1.16 5.57 47.58
N SER A 920 2.08 4.66 47.35
CA SER A 920 3.12 4.78 46.31
C SER A 920 2.90 3.77 45.20
N PHE A 921 3.13 4.17 43.96
CA PHE A 921 3.04 3.29 42.79
C PHE A 921 4.32 3.30 41.96
N ASP A 922 4.54 2.25 41.19
CA ASP A 922 5.63 2.16 40.23
C ASP A 922 5.15 2.41 38.80
N ILE A 923 6.02 3.00 37.99
CA ILE A 923 5.84 3.19 36.55
C ILE A 923 7.21 3.17 35.87
N ASP A 924 7.27 2.61 34.65
CA ASP A 924 8.46 2.66 33.81
C ASP A 924 8.97 4.11 33.63
N PRO A 925 10.24 4.42 33.89
CA PRO A 925 10.80 5.77 33.76
C PRO A 925 10.59 6.40 32.37
N PHE A 926 10.59 5.60 31.30
CA PHE A 926 10.34 6.11 29.95
C PHE A 926 8.87 6.51 29.75
N ARG A 927 7.90 5.65 30.11
CA ARG A 927 6.46 5.99 30.07
C ARG A 927 6.09 7.11 31.04
N LYS A 928 6.76 7.21 32.20
CA LYS A 928 6.68 8.36 33.11
C LYS A 928 7.11 9.65 32.40
N ASN A 929 8.26 9.64 31.73
CA ASN A 929 8.74 10.79 30.96
C ASN A 929 7.78 11.14 29.79
N CYS A 930 7.19 10.15 29.14
CA CYS A 930 6.18 10.36 28.10
C CYS A 930 4.96 11.10 28.66
N LEU A 931 4.36 10.58 29.75
CA LEU A 931 3.19 11.18 30.39
C LEU A 931 3.47 12.58 30.95
N LEU A 932 4.61 12.80 31.61
CA LEU A 932 4.99 14.11 32.16
C LEU A 932 5.10 15.20 31.09
N ASN A 933 5.56 14.86 29.87
CA ASN A 933 5.81 15.81 28.78
C ASN A 933 4.75 15.74 27.66
N GLY A 934 3.71 14.91 27.80
CA GLY A 934 2.66 14.74 26.77
C GLY A 934 3.11 14.03 25.49
N LEU A 935 4.23 13.29 25.53
CA LEU A 935 4.85 12.67 24.36
C LEU A 935 4.15 11.35 24.01
N ASP A 936 3.47 11.32 22.87
CA ASP A 936 3.07 10.10 22.19
C ASP A 936 4.25 9.50 21.39
N ASP A 937 4.05 8.33 20.77
CA ASP A 937 5.09 7.67 19.99
C ASP A 937 5.57 8.52 18.77
N ILE A 938 4.79 9.51 18.33
CA ILE A 938 5.19 10.53 17.34
C ILE A 938 6.03 11.64 18.00
N GLY A 939 5.61 12.15 19.16
CA GLY A 939 6.34 13.17 19.92
C GLY A 939 7.74 12.73 20.32
N ILE A 940 7.92 11.46 20.68
CA ILE A 940 9.22 10.81 20.89
C ILE A 940 10.11 10.92 19.63
N THR A 941 9.56 10.67 18.44
CA THR A 941 10.29 10.80 17.18
C THR A 941 10.56 12.26 16.81
N MET A 942 9.68 13.20 17.18
CA MET A 942 9.91 14.63 16.99
C MET A 942 11.06 15.17 17.86
N GLN A 943 11.44 14.50 18.96
CA GLN A 943 12.70 14.80 19.66
C GLN A 943 13.95 14.50 18.83
N LYS A 944 13.82 13.74 17.74
CA LYS A 944 14.89 13.42 16.78
C LYS A 944 14.81 14.29 15.50
N MET A 945 13.99 15.35 15.47
CA MET A 945 13.78 16.18 14.26
C MET A 945 15.09 16.71 13.64
N ASP A 946 16.11 17.02 14.42
CA ASP A 946 17.37 17.54 13.85
C ASP A 946 18.20 16.45 13.17
N SER A 947 18.09 15.19 13.61
CA SER A 947 18.64 14.03 12.88
C SER A 947 17.87 13.78 11.58
N ILE A 948 16.54 13.90 11.62
CA ILE A 948 15.67 13.80 10.43
C ILE A 948 16.02 14.90 9.41
N ARG A 949 16.14 16.16 9.84
CA ARG A 949 16.53 17.30 8.99
C ARG A 949 17.94 17.15 8.41
N ALA A 950 18.90 16.65 9.19
CA ALA A 950 20.25 16.39 8.72
C ALA A 950 20.27 15.28 7.66
N PHE A 951 19.51 14.20 7.89
CA PHE A 951 19.33 13.10 6.95
C PHE A 951 18.65 13.58 5.65
N GLU A 952 17.52 14.29 5.73
CA GLU A 952 16.84 14.92 4.57
C GLU A 952 17.83 15.80 3.79
N THR A 953 18.56 16.68 4.48
CA THR A 953 19.54 17.61 3.89
C THR A 953 20.74 16.92 3.22
N ALA A 954 21.07 15.68 3.62
CA ALA A 954 22.06 14.86 2.93
C ALA A 954 21.44 14.13 1.74
N ARG A 955 20.27 13.51 1.94
CA ARG A 955 19.53 12.71 0.95
C ARG A 955 19.14 13.52 -0.27
N SER A 956 18.58 14.72 -0.10
CA SER A 956 18.20 15.61 -1.21
C SER A 956 19.38 16.01 -2.12
N LYS A 957 20.62 15.95 -1.62
CA LYS A 957 21.84 16.25 -2.41
C LYS A 957 22.36 15.04 -3.18
N LEU A 958 22.12 13.83 -2.67
CA LEU A 958 22.55 12.58 -3.28
C LEU A 958 21.51 12.05 -4.29
N TYR A 959 20.23 12.08 -3.90
CA TYR A 959 19.11 11.44 -4.57
C TYR A 959 17.96 12.43 -4.87
N PRO A 960 18.19 13.58 -5.53
CA PRO A 960 17.18 14.64 -5.72
C PRO A 960 15.90 14.20 -6.46
N TRP A 961 15.96 13.12 -7.24
CA TRP A 961 14.77 12.51 -7.87
C TRP A 961 13.77 11.94 -6.85
N LEU A 962 14.19 11.74 -5.60
CA LEU A 962 13.33 11.34 -4.51
C LEU A 962 12.56 12.52 -3.89
N ASP A 963 12.89 13.78 -4.19
CA ASP A 963 12.13 14.94 -3.74
C ASP A 963 11.11 15.45 -4.78
N GLY A 964 10.06 16.10 -4.29
CA GLY A 964 9.15 16.88 -5.12
C GLY A 964 8.29 16.09 -6.12
N ALA A 965 8.09 14.78 -5.91
CA ALA A 965 7.46 13.88 -6.90
C ALA A 965 6.14 14.42 -7.45
N THR A 966 5.24 14.87 -6.57
CA THR A 966 3.95 15.41 -6.99
C THR A 966 4.07 16.84 -7.56
N THR A 967 5.10 17.60 -7.18
CA THR A 967 5.32 18.97 -7.73
C THR A 967 5.65 18.96 -9.23
N ARG A 968 6.16 17.83 -9.75
CA ARG A 968 6.40 17.61 -11.19
C ARG A 968 5.12 17.50 -12.03
N VAL A 969 3.94 17.40 -11.40
CA VAL A 969 2.65 17.24 -12.09
C VAL A 969 1.82 18.52 -11.99
N PRO A 970 1.64 19.27 -13.09
CA PRO A 970 0.74 20.43 -13.10
C PRO A 970 -0.70 20.02 -12.82
N ARG A 971 -1.38 20.77 -11.94
CA ARG A 971 -2.79 20.60 -11.56
C ARG A 971 -3.12 19.23 -10.94
N LEU A 972 -2.95 19.16 -9.62
CA LEU A 972 -3.40 18.06 -8.77
C LEU A 972 -4.73 18.36 -8.04
N PHE A 973 -5.42 19.44 -8.44
CA PHE A 973 -6.71 19.95 -7.93
C PHE A 973 -7.49 20.66 -9.05
N PRO A 974 -8.84 20.78 -8.97
CA PRO A 974 -9.67 20.85 -7.75
C PRO A 974 -10.74 19.74 -7.57
N VAL A 975 -11.19 19.59 -6.31
CA VAL A 975 -12.53 19.04 -6.01
C VAL A 975 -13.57 20.03 -6.55
N LYS A 976 -14.38 19.62 -7.52
CA LYS A 976 -15.21 20.53 -8.34
C LYS A 976 -16.25 21.36 -7.58
N HIS A 977 -16.67 20.92 -6.39
CA HIS A 977 -17.83 21.48 -5.68
C HIS A 977 -17.49 22.43 -4.53
N ILE A 978 -16.23 22.48 -4.10
CA ILE A 978 -15.80 23.44 -3.07
C ILE A 978 -15.10 24.61 -3.77
N LYS A 979 -15.62 25.82 -3.52
CA LYS A 979 -15.17 27.05 -4.18
C LYS A 979 -13.69 27.29 -3.91
N SER A 980 -12.85 27.10 -4.93
CA SER A 980 -11.51 27.67 -4.94
C SER A 980 -11.64 29.19 -4.89
N ASP A 981 -11.16 29.83 -3.83
CA ASP A 981 -10.85 31.26 -3.91
C ASP A 981 -9.70 31.42 -4.91
N THR A 982 -9.98 32.02 -6.07
CA THR A 982 -9.08 31.98 -7.24
C THR A 982 -7.91 32.98 -7.16
N SER A 983 -7.52 33.40 -5.95
CA SER A 983 -6.43 34.34 -5.65
C SER A 983 -5.03 33.73 -5.80
N SER A 984 -4.76 33.14 -6.98
CA SER A 984 -3.44 32.89 -7.56
C SER A 984 -2.36 32.23 -6.67
N HIS A 985 -2.74 31.35 -5.75
CA HIS A 985 -1.80 30.60 -4.93
C HIS A 985 -0.96 29.61 -5.77
N LYS A 986 0.28 29.99 -6.08
CA LYS A 986 1.31 29.04 -6.51
C LYS A 986 1.72 28.18 -5.31
N LEU A 987 2.05 26.92 -5.56
CA LEU A 987 2.76 26.07 -4.59
C LEU A 987 4.24 26.48 -4.51
N THR A 988 4.48 27.67 -3.96
CA THR A 988 5.79 28.16 -3.52
C THR A 988 5.83 28.12 -2.00
N THR A 989 6.92 27.65 -1.41
CA THR A 989 7.17 27.77 0.03
C THR A 989 7.08 29.24 0.44
N PRO A 990 6.15 29.65 1.33
CA PRO A 990 6.14 31.00 1.84
C PRO A 990 7.44 31.26 2.61
N SER A 991 7.95 32.49 2.52
CA SER A 991 9.10 32.89 3.31
C SER A 991 8.76 32.84 4.82
N PRO A 992 9.78 32.72 5.70
CA PRO A 992 9.56 32.82 7.14
C PRO A 992 8.94 34.14 7.60
N GLU A 993 8.90 35.18 6.75
CA GLU A 993 8.24 36.46 7.05
C GLU A 993 6.76 36.43 6.64
N GLU A 994 6.42 35.95 5.44
CA GLU A 994 5.02 35.74 5.01
C GLU A 994 4.27 34.80 5.98
N TRP A 995 4.88 33.72 6.45
CA TRP A 995 4.29 32.83 7.47
C TRP A 995 4.05 33.55 8.81
N ARG A 996 4.99 34.40 9.24
CA ARG A 996 4.85 35.18 10.49
C ARG A 996 3.81 36.30 10.35
N GLU A 997 3.60 36.85 9.16
CA GLU A 997 2.50 37.78 8.88
C GLU A 997 1.15 37.05 8.82
N GLU A 998 1.06 35.86 8.22
CA GLU A 998 -0.18 35.08 8.19
C GLU A 998 -0.61 34.66 9.61
N VAL A 999 0.32 34.19 10.44
CA VAL A 999 0.05 33.87 11.85
C VAL A 999 -0.34 35.13 12.65
N ARG A 1000 0.21 36.30 12.33
CA ARG A 1000 -0.18 37.59 12.95
C ARG A 1000 -1.60 37.99 12.53
N ALA A 1001 -1.92 37.92 11.24
CA ALA A 1001 -3.24 38.22 10.70
C ALA A 1001 -4.32 37.27 11.25
N ARG A 1002 -4.04 35.97 11.35
CA ARG A 1002 -4.93 34.97 12.00
C ARG A 1002 -5.18 35.31 13.47
N ARG A 1003 -4.15 35.74 14.22
CA ARG A 1003 -4.29 36.21 15.62
C ARG A 1003 -5.12 37.49 15.74
N GLU A 1004 -4.95 38.46 14.83
CA GLU A 1004 -5.77 39.68 14.82
C GLU A 1004 -7.21 39.44 14.37
N GLY A 1005 -7.46 38.49 13.46
CA GLY A 1005 -8.80 38.04 13.08
C GLY A 1005 -9.57 37.46 14.27
N ALA A 1006 -8.96 36.52 15.01
CA ALA A 1006 -9.53 35.98 16.24
C ALA A 1006 -9.80 37.08 17.29
N ARG A 1007 -8.89 38.04 17.42
CA ARG A 1007 -9.03 39.18 18.34
C ARG A 1007 -10.15 40.15 17.95
N ARG A 1008 -10.49 40.26 16.66
CA ARG A 1008 -11.67 41.01 16.18
C ARG A 1008 -12.98 40.26 16.41
N GLN A 1009 -12.99 38.93 16.28
CA GLN A 1009 -14.17 38.11 16.61
C GLN A 1009 -14.51 38.14 18.11
N GLN A 1010 -13.52 38.26 19.01
CA GLN A 1010 -13.74 38.39 20.46
C GLN A 1010 -14.24 39.78 20.94
N VAL A 1011 -14.43 40.76 20.05
CA VAL A 1011 -14.86 42.13 20.40
C VAL A 1011 -16.16 42.52 19.65
N GLY A 1012 -16.83 41.53 19.03
CA GLY A 1012 -18.04 41.72 18.21
C GLY A 1012 -19.12 40.66 18.43
N GLY A 1013 -19.26 40.18 19.67
CA GLY A 1013 -20.30 39.26 20.12
C GLY A 1013 -20.82 39.67 21.50
#